data_AF-A0A2A6JAJ4-F1
#
_entry.id   AF-A0A2A6JAJ4-F1
#
_cell.length_a   1.000
_cell.length_b   1.000
_cell.length_c   1.000
_cell.angle_alpha   90.00
_cell.angle_beta   90.00
_cell.angle_gamma   90.00
#
_symmetry.space_group_name_H-M   'P 1'
#
loop_
_entity.id
_entity.type
_entity.pdbx_description
1 polymer ?
#
loop_
_entity_poly.entity_id
_entity_poly.type
_entity_poly.pdbx_seq_one_letter_code
_entity_poly.pdbx_strand_id
1 'polypeptide(L)'
;MMSVWSHRPRALYLWLFTAAYVLACGFAQSLAIVPGTGISIWPPGGLFIATLILASRRSWPWWILAGCLAELFSNALWFYSPLPAAFLIYVGNALEAVVAAWLVNRTLKRPAQLETLQEVLAFVVLGAGIAPIVSATIGSATLAWFGIQSQSFVTAWPLWWIGDATGILIVAPLALTVFHNWRDKTRLTAAQWLEAGVLGLIFLGVAALSLSGYLPFAYIIMPPLLWAAVRFEFKGAAISLALLALITAIFTITGAGQFGDPESQKHKQIMLQLFLAISAFSALIVAAISRQHQLAVLTLRQSVETLREREQELSQLVDMVPSHVWRLTPQGEPTFFNRRMVDFLGLDVADSDRTDMSRLEALIEAVIHADDAAGFREALNHCLATGENFAMRYRLRRADGIYHWMSSRAEPMRDQAGSIVQWYGLCHDIDDQVRAEEAVRQSERALQQMIDAVPVRVWSVEPTSGSVYFNKRYQDHFRAAIADFDARGEPRIEELLQQLIHPEDAPGVQRTLKNCFENGSGTAMRFRWREKDDVYRWAECRVEPRRDDDGTVVQWYGVSLDIDEEVRALEALRDRERELSQLVDMVPVQIRRLTPKGEPVFFNKRLIDFFGLDVGDMDRPGMSRLSSIIHTLVHPDDSTRLLETVHRSLSSGDPFSIKYRMRRVDGAYRWVDGRAEPLRDQNGAIIQWYVISVDIDDEMRAQEALRDRERELSQLVNMVPSLLWRLNPEGAPTFFNQRLIDFLGLDIVHMEKPGVSSLAALIEAAVHPDDAGSLAEALNHSFATGERFSKQYRLRRADGVYRWVKGSAEPLRDESGQIIQWYGLTNDIDDQLRIEEELRERERSLWQIVETLPAMIDCAAPDGEPVYRNPQLRDFLGYKLEELDGTGKTRLDGTLDAGVHPDDVAGVKENYAHSLATGEPYARRHRLRRFDGEYRWVETRAAPMRNAEGVIVQWNVICLDIDGEVRAEEDLRQAREGLARASQVASLAELSASIAHEVNQPLAAVVANSHACQRWLLAEPPNMERAQRTVERIIRDANSAADVVSRIRALFKQSADRRVHTALSGVVNEARNLIAAEAARRRARIEVEIDSNLPLVAIDRVQIQQVLINLIRNGIEAMDTIAGDRVIEMRLRHTGNAVQTEISDRGQGIEFPEKMFEPFFTTKESGMGMGLAICRSIVELHGGRLWAENNNPHGATLIFTLPIETKAES
;
A
#
# COMPACT_ATOMS: atom_id res chain seq x y z
N MET A 1 56.02 26.90 -19.19
CA MET A 1 56.30 27.81 -18.05
C MET A 1 55.34 29.00 -18.08
N MET A 2 54.07 28.80 -17.72
CA MET A 2 53.15 29.94 -17.51
C MET A 2 53.49 30.60 -16.18
N SER A 3 53.71 31.92 -16.24
CA SER A 3 54.25 32.77 -15.18
C SER A 3 53.58 32.55 -13.82
N VAL A 4 54.37 32.11 -12.84
CA VAL A 4 54.02 32.04 -11.40
C VAL A 4 53.48 33.37 -10.88
N TRP A 5 53.80 34.49 -11.55
CA TRP A 5 53.39 35.84 -11.17
C TRP A 5 51.96 36.23 -11.57
N SER A 6 51.27 35.41 -12.37
CA SER A 6 49.90 35.69 -12.85
C SER A 6 48.81 35.57 -11.76
N HIS A 7 49.07 34.85 -10.67
CA HIS A 7 48.08 34.59 -9.60
C HIS A 7 48.32 35.51 -8.38
N ARG A 8 48.28 36.83 -8.61
CA ARG A 8 48.54 37.83 -7.58
C ARG A 8 47.37 37.90 -6.57
N PRO A 9 47.62 37.77 -5.25
CA PRO A 9 46.62 38.04 -4.23
C PRO A 9 46.13 39.50 -4.27
N ARG A 10 44.92 39.76 -3.75
CA ARG A 10 44.43 41.14 -3.61
C ARG A 10 45.41 41.95 -2.75
N ALA A 11 45.76 43.16 -3.20
CA ALA A 11 46.72 44.02 -2.52
C ALA A 11 46.34 44.29 -1.05
N LEU A 12 45.04 44.41 -0.77
CA LEU A 12 44.52 44.54 0.59
C LEU A 12 44.93 43.38 1.51
N TYR A 13 44.90 42.14 1.04
CA TYR A 13 45.25 40.98 1.87
C TYR A 13 46.76 40.90 2.13
N LEU A 14 47.59 41.28 1.16
CA LEU A 14 49.04 41.39 1.35
C LEU A 14 49.36 42.47 2.38
N TRP A 15 48.68 43.63 2.31
CA TRP A 15 48.86 44.70 3.29
C TRP A 15 48.42 44.31 4.70
N LEU A 16 47.25 43.67 4.83
CA LEU A 16 46.75 43.17 6.12
C LEU A 16 47.70 42.14 6.73
N PHE A 17 48.24 41.22 5.91
CA PHE A 17 49.24 40.26 6.37
C PHE A 17 50.52 40.95 6.84
N THR A 18 51.08 41.87 6.05
CA THR A 18 52.28 42.63 6.44
C THR A 18 52.06 43.41 7.74
N ALA A 19 50.91 44.10 7.89
CA ALA A 19 50.58 44.83 9.11
C ALA A 19 50.44 43.89 10.32
N ALA A 20 49.72 42.78 10.18
CA ALA A 20 49.57 41.78 11.23
C ALA A 20 50.90 41.12 11.61
N TYR A 21 51.77 40.86 10.63
CA TYR A 21 53.12 40.30 10.84
C TYR A 21 54.00 41.27 11.63
N VAL A 22 54.01 42.57 11.28
CA VAL A 22 54.78 43.60 12.00
C VAL A 22 54.29 43.78 13.45
N LEU A 23 52.97 43.75 13.67
CA LEU A 23 52.39 43.80 15.01
C LEU A 23 52.73 42.54 15.83
N ALA A 24 52.69 41.37 15.20
CA ALA A 24 53.09 40.11 15.79
C ALA A 24 54.57 40.11 16.23
N CYS A 25 55.47 40.69 15.41
CA CYS A 25 56.87 40.91 15.78
C CYS A 25 57.01 41.87 16.98
N GLY A 26 56.24 42.95 17.02
CA GLY A 26 56.23 43.89 18.15
C GLY A 26 55.74 43.23 19.45
N PHE A 27 54.73 42.37 19.37
CA PHE A 27 54.26 41.57 20.52
C PHE A 27 55.30 40.52 20.97
N ALA A 28 56.00 39.88 20.03
CA ALA A 28 57.10 38.98 20.36
C ALA A 28 58.23 39.71 21.09
N GLN A 29 58.54 40.94 20.67
CA GLN A 29 59.58 41.77 21.28
C GLN A 29 59.18 42.30 22.66
N SER A 30 57.91 42.65 22.89
CA SER A 30 57.46 43.06 24.22
C SER A 30 57.58 41.94 25.27
N LEU A 31 57.55 40.68 24.82
CA LEU A 31 57.80 39.50 25.62
C LEU A 31 59.28 39.20 25.90
N ALA A 32 60.19 39.98 25.32
CA ALA A 32 61.64 39.85 25.47
C ALA A 32 62.26 40.94 26.38
N ILE A 33 61.44 41.74 27.10
CA ILE A 33 61.86 42.93 27.85
C ILE A 33 62.77 42.62 29.08
N VAL A 34 62.92 41.36 29.49
CA VAL A 34 63.92 40.99 30.51
C VAL A 34 65.31 40.83 29.86
N PRO A 35 66.33 41.61 30.26
CA PRO A 35 67.67 41.52 29.66
C PRO A 35 68.27 40.12 29.81
N GLY A 36 68.61 39.47 28.70
CA GLY A 36 69.26 38.15 28.68
C GLY A 36 68.32 36.95 28.46
N THR A 37 67.00 37.14 28.47
CA THR A 37 66.04 36.12 28.02
C THR A 37 65.72 36.34 26.54
N GLY A 38 65.87 35.30 25.71
CA GLY A 38 65.48 35.38 24.30
C GLY A 38 63.97 35.55 24.11
N ILE A 39 63.50 35.61 22.87
CA ILE A 39 62.07 35.75 22.56
C ILE A 39 61.30 34.51 23.04
N SER A 40 60.30 34.70 23.90
CA SER A 40 59.58 33.59 24.53
C SER A 40 58.56 32.91 23.62
N ILE A 41 57.88 33.64 22.74
CA ILE A 41 56.99 33.05 21.73
C ILE A 41 57.15 33.81 20.43
N TRP A 42 57.04 33.11 19.30
CA TRP A 42 57.13 33.73 17.96
C TRP A 42 55.79 33.67 17.19
N PRO A 43 54.84 34.58 17.50
CA PRO A 43 53.58 34.72 16.79
C PRO A 43 53.65 34.84 15.26
N PRO A 44 54.65 35.51 14.65
CA PRO A 44 54.72 35.67 13.19
C PRO A 44 54.74 34.33 12.44
N GLY A 45 55.41 33.31 12.98
CA GLY A 45 55.46 31.96 12.39
C GLY A 45 54.06 31.35 12.26
N GLY A 46 53.24 31.44 13.30
CA GLY A 46 51.85 30.96 13.28
C GLY A 46 50.97 31.67 12.26
N LEU A 47 51.07 32.99 12.16
CA LEU A 47 50.33 33.78 11.16
C LEU A 47 50.76 33.43 9.72
N PHE A 48 52.06 33.24 9.51
CA PHE A 48 52.63 32.93 8.21
C PHE A 48 52.21 31.54 7.72
N ILE A 49 52.28 30.53 8.61
CA ILE A 49 51.79 29.18 8.33
C ILE A 49 50.30 29.18 8.01
N ALA A 50 49.46 29.81 8.83
CA ALA A 50 48.02 29.89 8.59
C ALA A 50 47.69 30.51 7.21
N THR A 51 48.45 31.53 6.82
CA THR A 51 48.29 32.20 5.53
C THR A 51 48.68 31.29 4.37
N LEU A 52 49.80 30.56 4.47
CA LEU A 52 50.24 29.64 3.41
C LEU A 52 49.38 28.37 3.31
N ILE A 53 48.81 27.90 4.42
CA ILE A 53 47.84 26.78 4.44
C ILE A 53 46.61 27.14 3.59
N LEU A 54 46.07 28.35 3.76
CA LEU A 54 44.88 28.82 3.04
C LEU A 54 45.18 29.36 1.63
N ALA A 55 46.38 29.87 1.39
CA ALA A 55 46.77 30.46 0.12
C ALA A 55 47.04 29.38 -0.94
N SER A 56 46.66 29.68 -2.18
CA SER A 56 47.01 28.81 -3.31
C SER A 56 48.53 28.70 -3.46
N ARG A 57 49.04 27.50 -3.75
CA ARG A 57 50.50 27.26 -3.94
C ARG A 57 51.14 28.19 -4.98
N ARG A 58 50.37 28.57 -6.01
CA ARG A 58 50.82 29.52 -7.04
C ARG A 58 51.02 30.95 -6.51
N SER A 59 50.36 31.31 -5.41
CA SER A 59 50.49 32.63 -4.78
C SER A 59 51.55 32.72 -3.68
N TRP A 60 52.14 31.60 -3.25
CA TRP A 60 53.13 31.56 -2.17
C TRP A 60 54.31 32.55 -2.35
N PRO A 61 54.89 32.74 -3.54
CA PRO A 61 55.99 33.70 -3.72
C PRO A 61 55.62 35.14 -3.34
N TRP A 62 54.36 35.55 -3.53
CA TRP A 62 53.89 36.89 -3.14
C TRP A 62 53.82 37.05 -1.62
N TRP A 63 53.39 36.01 -0.90
CA TRP A 63 53.32 35.99 0.56
C TRP A 63 54.71 35.94 1.20
N ILE A 64 55.63 35.18 0.59
CA ILE A 64 57.05 35.16 0.98
C ILE A 64 57.65 36.55 0.78
N LEU A 65 57.49 37.17 -0.39
CA LEU A 65 58.01 38.52 -0.60
C LEU A 65 57.43 39.54 0.40
N ALA A 66 56.13 39.49 0.66
CA ALA A 66 55.47 40.35 1.65
C ALA A 66 55.98 40.11 3.08
N GLY A 67 56.24 38.84 3.45
CA GLY A 67 56.84 38.47 4.73
C GLY A 67 58.28 38.98 4.87
N CYS A 68 59.08 38.91 3.80
CA CYS A 68 60.46 39.43 3.80
C CYS A 68 60.48 40.94 4.06
N LEU A 69 59.61 41.69 3.36
CA LEU A 69 59.45 43.13 3.58
C LEU A 69 58.96 43.44 5.00
N ALA A 70 58.00 42.65 5.51
CA ALA A 70 57.49 42.79 6.87
C ALA A 70 58.58 42.55 7.92
N GLU A 71 59.41 41.51 7.75
CA GLU A 71 60.49 41.17 8.67
C GLU A 71 61.59 42.24 8.66
N LEU A 72 62.02 42.70 7.48
CA LEU A 72 63.03 43.76 7.38
C LEU A 72 62.55 45.08 8.01
N PHE A 73 61.27 45.43 7.80
CA PHE A 73 60.65 46.57 8.44
C PHE A 73 60.52 46.39 9.96
N SER A 74 60.13 45.20 10.41
CA SER A 74 60.05 44.85 11.83
C SER A 74 61.41 44.88 12.51
N ASN A 75 62.47 44.43 11.83
CA ASN A 75 63.83 44.52 12.33
C ASN A 75 64.27 45.98 12.51
N ALA A 76 63.93 46.87 11.56
CA ALA A 76 64.22 48.30 11.69
C ALA A 76 63.42 48.98 12.82
N LEU A 77 62.23 48.46 13.15
CA LEU A 77 61.34 49.05 14.14
C LEU A 77 61.54 48.50 15.57
N TRP A 78 61.84 47.21 15.71
CA TRP A 78 61.78 46.50 16.99
C TRP A 78 63.10 45.86 17.45
N PHE A 79 63.88 45.25 16.54
CA PHE A 79 64.98 44.35 16.91
C PHE A 79 66.39 44.90 16.63
N TYR A 80 66.53 45.82 15.67
CA TYR A 80 67.78 46.50 15.30
C TYR A 80 68.99 45.58 15.04
N SER A 81 68.75 44.34 14.60
CA SER A 81 69.82 43.39 14.28
C SER A 81 70.49 43.71 12.94
N PRO A 82 71.75 43.26 12.70
CA PRO A 82 72.41 43.44 11.42
C PRO A 82 71.53 42.91 10.27
N LEU A 83 71.40 43.68 9.18
CA LEU A 83 70.55 43.31 8.05
C LEU A 83 70.82 41.89 7.49
N PRO A 84 72.09 41.43 7.36
CA PRO A 84 72.36 40.05 6.93
C PRO A 84 71.83 38.99 7.91
N ALA A 85 71.89 39.26 9.22
CA ALA A 85 71.39 38.35 10.25
C ALA A 85 69.85 38.30 10.24
N ALA A 86 69.20 39.46 10.15
CA ALA A 86 67.73 39.55 10.05
C ALA A 86 67.20 38.84 8.79
N PHE A 87 67.90 38.97 7.67
CA PHE A 87 67.55 38.26 6.43
C PHE A 87 67.73 36.73 6.55
N LEU A 88 68.79 36.25 7.20
CA LEU A 88 68.99 34.81 7.40
C LEU A 88 67.97 34.21 8.36
N ILE A 89 67.61 34.91 9.43
CA ILE A 89 66.52 34.53 10.34
C ILE A 89 65.19 34.47 9.57
N TYR A 90 64.90 35.47 8.74
CA TYR A 90 63.74 35.46 7.86
C TYR A 90 63.69 34.23 6.96
N VAL A 91 64.82 33.88 6.31
CA VAL A 91 64.90 32.71 5.44
C VAL A 91 64.55 31.43 6.21
N GLY A 92 65.01 31.31 7.46
CA GLY A 92 64.62 30.22 8.35
C GLY A 92 63.11 30.14 8.59
N ASN A 93 62.51 31.26 9.00
CA ASN A 93 61.06 31.36 9.28
C ASN A 93 60.21 31.14 8.02
N ALA A 94 60.65 31.61 6.86
CA ALA A 94 59.96 31.41 5.59
C ALA A 94 60.01 29.95 5.14
N LEU A 95 61.16 29.28 5.30
CA LEU A 95 61.30 27.86 5.01
C LEU A 95 60.45 27.00 5.94
N GLU A 96 60.45 27.30 7.24
CA GLU A 96 59.54 26.70 8.22
C GLU A 96 58.09 26.82 7.75
N ALA A 97 57.64 28.04 7.41
CA ALA A 97 56.26 28.26 7.01
C ALA A 97 55.86 27.49 5.74
N VAL A 98 56.77 27.41 4.77
CA VAL A 98 56.59 26.64 3.53
C VAL A 98 56.55 25.14 3.81
N VAL A 99 57.46 24.62 4.64
CA VAL A 99 57.52 23.20 5.01
C VAL A 99 56.27 22.79 5.79
N ALA A 100 55.85 23.58 6.77
CA ALA A 100 54.63 23.36 7.53
C ALA A 100 53.40 23.29 6.62
N ALA A 101 53.18 24.33 5.80
CA ALA A 101 52.03 24.39 4.91
C ALA A 101 52.05 23.27 3.86
N TRP A 102 53.23 22.88 3.37
CA TRP A 102 53.36 21.77 2.42
C TRP A 102 53.05 20.42 3.07
N LEU A 103 53.62 20.14 4.25
CA LEU A 103 53.41 18.88 4.98
C LEU A 103 51.92 18.73 5.34
N VAL A 104 51.34 19.75 5.98
CA VAL A 104 49.93 19.74 6.43
C VAL A 104 48.97 19.58 5.25
N ASN A 105 49.14 20.36 4.18
CA ASN A 105 48.27 20.25 3.00
C ASN A 105 48.47 18.94 2.23
N ARG A 106 49.68 18.35 2.27
CA ARG A 106 49.95 17.05 1.63
C ARG A 106 49.28 15.90 2.38
N THR A 107 49.32 15.91 3.71
CA THR A 107 48.67 14.87 4.52
C THR A 107 47.15 14.96 4.48
N LEU A 108 46.60 16.18 4.49
CA LEU A 108 45.15 16.37 4.55
C LEU A 108 44.47 16.41 3.17
N LYS A 109 45.25 16.48 2.07
CA LYS A 109 44.78 16.62 0.67
C LYS A 109 43.90 17.86 0.38
N ARG A 110 43.48 18.58 1.41
CA ARG A 110 42.70 19.83 1.41
C ARG A 110 43.33 20.83 2.39
N PRO A 111 43.10 22.15 2.23
CA PRO A 111 43.57 23.13 3.20
C PRO A 111 43.00 22.83 4.59
N ALA A 112 43.86 22.85 5.62
CA ALA A 112 43.45 22.53 6.98
C ALA A 112 42.44 23.55 7.51
N GLN A 113 41.29 23.05 7.96
CA GLN A 113 40.23 23.84 8.59
C GLN A 113 40.22 23.67 10.11
N LEU A 114 40.97 22.68 10.61
CA LEU A 114 41.03 22.31 12.03
C LEU A 114 39.64 21.94 12.54
N GLU A 115 38.91 21.09 11.84
CA GLU A 115 37.56 20.69 12.27
C GLU A 115 37.52 19.28 12.86
N THR A 116 38.49 18.45 12.50
CA THR A 116 38.58 17.05 12.91
C THR A 116 39.82 16.80 13.76
N LEU A 117 39.77 15.75 14.59
CA LEU A 117 40.92 15.35 15.39
C LEU A 117 42.15 15.04 14.52
N GLN A 118 41.95 14.44 13.33
CA GLN A 118 43.02 14.13 12.39
C GLN A 118 43.68 15.40 11.85
N GLU A 119 42.90 16.44 11.53
CA GLU A 119 43.43 17.73 11.07
C GLU A 119 44.25 18.43 12.15
N VAL A 120 43.76 18.44 13.39
CA VAL A 120 44.48 19.04 14.53
C VAL A 120 45.76 18.28 14.84
N LEU A 121 45.73 16.95 14.88
CA LEU A 121 46.93 16.14 15.11
C LEU A 121 47.97 16.34 14.00
N ALA A 122 47.55 16.34 12.73
CA ALA A 122 48.44 16.62 11.62
C ALA A 122 49.05 18.03 11.73
N PHE A 123 48.26 19.03 12.11
CA PHE A 123 48.73 20.39 12.31
C PHE A 123 49.72 20.52 13.47
N VAL A 124 49.41 19.95 14.64
CA VAL A 124 50.29 19.99 15.82
C VAL A 124 51.62 19.29 15.52
N VAL A 125 51.58 18.06 14.99
CA VAL A 125 52.79 17.27 14.77
C VAL A 125 53.65 17.85 13.65
N LEU A 126 53.05 18.14 12.49
CA LEU A 126 53.81 18.55 11.31
C LEU A 126 54.10 20.05 11.32
N GLY A 127 53.12 20.87 11.72
CA GLY A 127 53.20 22.33 11.70
C GLY A 127 53.93 22.91 12.91
N ALA A 128 53.60 22.47 14.14
CA ALA A 128 54.22 23.01 15.35
C ALA A 128 55.36 22.12 15.92
N GLY A 129 55.41 20.83 15.59
CA GLY A 129 56.47 19.93 16.05
C GLY A 129 57.66 19.88 15.10
N ILE A 130 57.43 19.50 13.84
CA ILE A 130 58.50 19.20 12.87
C ILE A 130 58.99 20.44 12.12
N ALA A 131 58.09 21.27 11.59
CA ALA A 131 58.51 22.42 10.78
C ALA A 131 59.44 23.42 11.50
N PRO A 132 59.25 23.73 12.81
CA PRO A 132 60.10 24.68 13.52
C PRO A 132 61.55 24.19 13.72
N ILE A 133 61.85 22.92 13.45
CA ILE A 133 63.24 22.43 13.43
C ILE A 133 64.06 23.22 12.40
N VAL A 134 63.44 23.64 11.29
CA VAL A 134 64.09 24.38 10.22
C VAL A 134 64.46 25.80 10.67
N SER A 135 63.50 26.55 11.22
CA SER A 135 63.71 27.89 11.74
C SER A 135 64.66 27.88 12.94
N ALA A 136 64.48 26.97 13.90
CA ALA A 136 65.35 26.86 15.07
C ALA A 136 66.81 26.58 14.71
N THR A 137 67.05 25.74 13.69
CA THR A 137 68.41 25.43 13.23
C THR A 137 69.05 26.63 12.53
N ILE A 138 68.35 27.28 11.60
CA ILE A 138 68.87 28.42 10.85
C ILE A 138 69.03 29.65 11.76
N GLY A 139 68.03 29.93 12.60
CA GLY A 139 68.02 31.03 13.56
C GLY A 139 69.14 30.90 14.60
N SER A 140 69.28 29.72 15.23
CA SER A 140 70.34 29.49 16.22
C SER A 140 71.75 29.53 15.63
N ALA A 141 71.93 29.01 14.41
CA ALA A 141 73.20 29.12 13.70
C ALA A 141 73.54 30.59 13.37
N THR A 142 72.53 31.37 12.97
CA THR A 142 72.69 32.80 12.68
C THR A 142 73.04 33.59 13.93
N LEU A 143 72.38 33.35 15.06
CA LEU A 143 72.73 33.99 16.33
C LEU A 143 74.17 33.70 16.74
N ALA A 144 74.60 32.44 16.65
CA ALA A 144 75.96 32.03 16.99
C ALA A 144 77.00 32.64 16.03
N TRP A 145 76.72 32.71 14.73
CA TRP A 145 77.63 33.24 13.72
C TRP A 145 77.87 34.75 13.86
N PHE A 146 76.81 35.52 14.17
CA PHE A 146 76.89 36.98 14.30
C PHE A 146 77.14 37.45 15.75
N GLY A 147 77.30 36.53 16.71
CA GLY A 147 77.56 36.87 18.12
C GLY A 147 76.40 37.62 18.80
N ILE A 148 75.18 37.46 18.30
CA ILE A 148 74.00 38.19 18.79
C ILE A 148 73.58 37.62 20.15
N GLN A 149 73.44 38.49 21.16
CA GLN A 149 73.05 38.13 22.54
C GLN A 149 73.98 37.11 23.25
N SER A 150 75.21 36.90 22.76
CA SER A 150 76.19 35.96 23.35
C SER A 150 75.68 34.51 23.53
N GLN A 151 74.73 34.09 22.70
CA GLN A 151 74.14 32.75 22.73
C GLN A 151 74.97 31.74 21.91
N SER A 152 75.15 30.52 22.43
CA SER A 152 75.69 29.39 21.66
C SER A 152 74.57 28.66 20.90
N PHE A 153 74.91 27.94 19.84
CA PHE A 153 73.94 27.12 19.08
C PHE A 153 73.16 26.16 20.01
N VAL A 154 73.86 25.44 20.88
CA VAL A 154 73.27 24.43 21.78
C VAL A 154 72.34 25.07 22.81
N THR A 155 72.60 26.29 23.22
CA THR A 155 71.76 26.99 24.20
C THR A 155 70.55 27.68 23.57
N ALA A 156 70.67 28.15 22.33
CA ALA A 156 69.61 28.84 21.61
C ALA A 156 68.59 27.88 21.00
N TRP A 157 69.04 26.74 20.47
CA TRP A 157 68.20 25.84 19.66
C TRP A 157 66.94 25.35 20.37
N PRO A 158 67.00 24.83 21.62
CA PRO A 158 65.79 24.33 22.29
C PRO A 158 64.79 25.44 22.63
N LEU A 159 65.29 26.62 23.04
CA LEU A 159 64.46 27.78 23.35
C LEU A 159 63.76 28.34 22.11
N TRP A 160 64.48 28.35 20.98
CA TRP A 160 63.94 28.78 19.70
C TRP A 160 62.85 27.83 19.22
N TRP A 161 63.12 26.52 19.24
CA TRP A 161 62.17 25.50 18.80
C TRP A 161 60.86 25.53 19.62
N ILE A 162 60.95 25.59 20.95
CA ILE A 162 59.76 25.66 21.81
C ILE A 162 59.02 27.00 21.60
N GLY A 163 59.75 28.11 21.43
CA GLY A 163 59.17 29.44 21.18
C GLY A 163 58.37 29.52 19.87
N ASP A 164 58.91 28.97 18.78
CA ASP A 164 58.23 28.88 17.49
C ASP A 164 57.03 27.93 17.55
N ALA A 165 57.22 26.73 18.11
CA ALA A 165 56.14 25.75 18.29
C ALA A 165 54.95 26.34 19.07
N THR A 166 55.23 27.06 20.17
CA THR A 166 54.22 27.71 21.00
C THR A 166 53.53 28.85 20.26
N GLY A 167 54.29 29.69 19.53
CA GLY A 167 53.75 30.76 18.69
C GLY A 167 52.79 30.22 17.62
N ILE A 168 53.14 29.09 17.00
CA ILE A 168 52.31 28.42 15.99
C ILE A 168 51.02 27.87 16.61
N LEU A 169 51.10 27.17 17.74
CA LEU A 169 49.94 26.57 18.39
C LEU A 169 48.91 27.59 18.89
N ILE A 170 49.34 28.82 19.18
CA ILE A 170 48.45 29.89 19.66
C ILE A 170 47.90 30.70 18.49
N VAL A 171 48.77 31.16 17.60
CA VAL A 171 48.41 32.19 16.61
C VAL A 171 47.85 31.59 15.33
N ALA A 172 48.33 30.42 14.89
CA ALA A 172 47.82 29.82 13.66
C ALA A 172 46.34 29.40 13.77
N PRO A 173 45.87 28.73 14.85
CA PRO A 173 44.45 28.41 15.00
C PRO A 173 43.58 29.67 15.12
N LEU A 174 44.07 30.71 15.79
CA LEU A 174 43.36 32.00 15.86
C LEU A 174 43.23 32.64 14.47
N ALA A 175 44.32 32.71 13.71
CA ALA A 175 44.32 33.27 12.36
C ALA A 175 43.38 32.46 11.44
N LEU A 176 43.45 31.12 11.47
CA LEU A 176 42.56 30.25 10.72
C LEU A 176 41.09 30.50 11.12
N THR A 177 40.79 30.61 12.40
CA THR A 177 39.42 30.87 12.90
C THR A 177 38.89 32.22 12.41
N VAL A 178 39.71 33.27 12.45
CA VAL A 178 39.34 34.61 11.96
C VAL A 178 39.10 34.60 10.46
N PHE A 179 39.97 33.93 9.68
CA PHE A 179 39.83 33.85 8.23
C PHE A 179 38.59 33.07 7.77
N HIS A 180 38.19 32.02 8.49
CA HIS A 180 36.96 31.28 8.21
C HIS A 180 35.70 32.06 8.62
N ASN A 181 35.68 32.65 9.83
CA ASN A 181 34.53 33.44 10.29
C ASN A 181 34.27 34.71 9.49
N TRP A 182 35.29 35.29 8.86
CA TRP A 182 35.09 36.43 7.96
C TRP A 182 34.31 36.01 6.69
N ARG A 183 34.28 34.72 6.34
CA ARG A 183 33.51 34.21 5.20
C ARG A 183 32.10 33.75 5.60
N ASP A 184 31.89 33.29 6.84
CA ASP A 184 30.61 32.77 7.31
C ASP A 184 29.78 33.77 8.12
N LYS A 185 28.51 33.98 7.72
CA LYS A 185 27.53 34.84 8.43
C LYS A 185 26.88 34.13 9.62
N THR A 186 27.64 33.47 10.49
CA THR A 186 27.06 32.83 11.68
C THR A 186 26.78 33.88 12.76
N ARG A 187 25.50 34.17 13.03
CA ARG A 187 25.06 35.07 14.12
C ARG A 187 24.86 34.25 15.39
N LEU A 188 25.67 34.53 16.42
CA LEU A 188 25.46 33.99 17.77
C LEU A 188 24.16 34.55 18.37
N THR A 189 23.43 33.71 19.10
CA THR A 189 22.21 34.11 19.81
C THR A 189 22.54 34.96 21.05
N ALA A 190 21.59 35.76 21.53
CA ALA A 190 21.80 36.61 22.72
C ALA A 190 22.19 35.81 23.97
N ALA A 191 21.65 34.59 24.14
CA ALA A 191 22.02 33.68 25.22
C ALA A 191 23.47 33.20 25.11
N GLN A 192 23.94 32.85 23.92
CA GLN A 192 25.33 32.44 23.68
C GLN A 192 26.31 33.60 23.92
N TRP A 193 25.92 34.83 23.61
CA TRP A 193 26.73 36.01 23.93
C TRP A 193 26.86 36.26 25.44
N LEU A 194 25.76 36.10 26.18
CA LEU A 194 25.78 36.24 27.64
C LEU A 194 26.63 35.14 28.28
N GLU A 195 26.48 33.90 27.82
CA GLU A 195 27.29 32.77 28.28
C GLU A 195 28.78 32.96 27.97
N ALA A 196 29.12 33.43 26.76
CA ALA A 196 30.50 33.77 26.39
C ALA A 196 31.07 34.89 27.27
N GLY A 197 30.26 35.89 27.62
CA GLY A 197 30.65 36.97 28.52
C GLY A 197 30.97 36.47 29.94
N VAL A 198 30.11 35.61 30.50
CA VAL A 198 30.31 35.01 31.82
C VAL A 198 31.56 34.12 31.84
N LEU A 199 31.70 33.24 30.84
CA LEU A 199 32.88 32.38 30.71
C LEU A 199 34.16 33.18 30.52
N GLY A 200 34.10 34.27 29.74
CA GLY A 200 35.21 35.20 29.57
C GLY A 200 35.63 35.86 30.89
N LEU A 201 34.69 36.31 31.72
CA LEU A 201 34.96 36.90 33.03
C LEU A 201 35.58 35.89 34.00
N ILE A 202 35.05 34.67 34.05
CA ILE A 202 35.61 33.58 34.88
C ILE A 202 37.04 33.28 34.43
N PHE A 203 37.25 33.13 33.12
CA PHE A 203 38.57 32.85 32.55
C PHE A 203 39.57 33.96 32.88
N LEU A 204 39.20 35.23 32.67
CA LEU A 204 40.04 36.39 32.98
C LEU A 204 40.38 36.49 34.46
N GLY A 205 39.39 36.31 35.35
CA GLY A 205 39.59 36.35 36.79
C GLY A 205 40.54 35.24 37.29
N VAL A 206 40.31 34.01 36.84
CA VAL A 206 41.17 32.86 37.19
C VAL A 206 42.58 33.03 36.62
N ALA A 207 42.71 33.48 35.36
CA ALA A 207 44.01 33.73 34.75
C ALA A 207 44.81 34.81 35.49
N ALA A 208 44.17 35.92 35.87
CA ALA A 208 44.82 37.00 36.61
C ALA A 208 45.24 36.57 38.03
N LEU A 209 44.39 35.87 38.77
CA LEU A 209 44.70 35.37 40.12
C LEU A 209 45.78 34.29 40.10
N SER A 210 45.75 33.42 39.08
CA SER A 210 46.71 32.33 38.97
C SER A 210 48.08 32.80 38.52
N LEU A 211 48.15 33.73 37.57
CA LEU A 211 49.44 34.21 37.03
C LEU A 211 50.09 35.26 37.93
N SER A 212 49.34 36.00 38.75
CA SER A 212 49.88 36.96 39.74
C SER A 212 50.58 36.30 40.94
N GLY A 213 50.63 34.96 41.01
CA GLY A 213 51.23 34.22 42.12
C GLY A 213 50.36 34.13 43.38
N TYR A 214 49.12 34.66 43.33
CA TYR A 214 48.16 34.56 44.44
C TYR A 214 47.66 33.12 44.65
N LEU A 215 47.53 32.35 43.56
CA LEU A 215 47.29 30.91 43.61
C LEU A 215 48.59 30.14 43.34
N PRO A 216 48.84 29.01 44.04
CA PRO A 216 50.08 28.25 43.92
C PRO A 216 50.25 27.50 42.58
N PHE A 217 49.19 27.33 41.78
CA PHE A 217 49.21 26.47 40.59
C PHE A 217 48.69 27.18 39.33
N ALA A 218 49.58 27.45 38.37
CA ALA A 218 49.26 27.98 37.03
C ALA A 218 48.21 27.13 36.25
N TYR A 219 48.12 25.83 36.55
CA TYR A 219 47.22 24.90 35.87
C TYR A 219 45.74 25.04 36.25
N ILE A 220 45.39 25.87 37.25
CA ILE A 220 43.99 26.17 37.61
C ILE A 220 43.25 26.90 36.46
N ILE A 221 43.98 27.45 35.49
CA ILE A 221 43.42 28.06 34.28
C ILE A 221 42.87 26.99 33.31
N MET A 222 43.25 25.72 33.44
CA MET A 222 42.84 24.66 32.50
C MET A 222 41.34 24.38 32.49
N PRO A 223 40.62 24.21 33.62
CA PRO A 223 39.18 23.97 33.57
C PRO A 223 38.38 25.03 32.79
N PRO A 224 38.53 26.36 33.02
CA PRO A 224 37.80 27.35 32.21
C PRO A 224 38.30 27.41 30.75
N LEU A 225 39.59 27.14 30.48
CA LEU A 225 40.12 27.01 29.12
C LEU A 225 39.46 25.85 28.35
N LEU A 226 39.43 24.66 28.97
CA LEU A 226 38.81 23.46 28.40
C LEU A 226 37.30 23.61 28.29
N TRP A 227 36.66 24.29 29.24
CA TRP A 227 35.22 24.58 29.15
C TRP A 227 34.91 25.49 27.96
N ALA A 228 35.70 26.54 27.73
CA ALA A 228 35.58 27.37 26.53
C ALA A 228 35.79 26.54 25.25
N ALA A 229 36.76 25.62 25.24
CA ALA A 229 37.02 24.71 24.12
C ALA A 229 35.89 23.70 23.86
N VAL A 230 35.24 23.17 24.90
CA VAL A 230 34.07 22.29 24.75
C VAL A 230 32.87 23.07 24.24
N ARG A 231 32.61 24.25 24.83
CA ARG A 231 31.37 24.99 24.62
C ARG A 231 31.33 25.80 23.33
N PHE A 232 32.44 26.43 22.98
CA PHE A 232 32.57 27.27 21.78
C PHE A 232 33.57 26.70 20.78
N GLU A 233 33.92 25.41 20.93
CA GLU A 233 34.78 24.67 20.02
C GLU A 233 36.12 25.39 19.78
N PHE A 234 36.58 25.43 18.53
CA PHE A 234 37.82 26.08 18.14
C PHE A 234 37.81 27.59 18.33
N LYS A 235 36.64 28.25 18.24
CA LYS A 235 36.52 29.69 18.47
C LYS A 235 36.82 30.01 19.94
N GLY A 236 36.25 29.24 20.86
CA GLY A 236 36.52 29.33 22.28
C GLY A 236 37.97 29.05 22.61
N ALA A 237 38.50 27.90 22.14
CA ALA A 237 39.88 27.51 22.39
C ALA A 237 40.89 28.56 21.88
N ALA A 238 40.76 29.02 20.63
CA ALA A 238 41.69 29.97 20.04
C ALA A 238 41.67 31.35 20.74
N ILE A 239 40.48 31.87 21.06
CA ILE A 239 40.35 33.17 21.75
C ILE A 239 40.90 33.06 23.17
N SER A 240 40.54 32.02 23.92
CA SER A 240 41.02 31.84 25.30
C SER A 240 42.53 31.61 25.35
N LEU A 241 43.12 30.89 24.39
CA LEU A 241 44.59 30.74 24.28
C LEU A 241 45.30 32.06 23.95
N ALA A 242 44.73 32.86 23.05
CA ALA A 242 45.27 34.18 22.72
C ALA A 242 45.21 35.14 23.92
N LEU A 243 44.08 35.14 24.65
CA LEU A 243 43.93 35.88 25.90
C LEU A 243 44.90 35.37 26.97
N LEU A 244 45.08 34.06 27.10
CA LEU A 244 46.06 33.48 28.02
C LEU A 244 47.46 33.97 27.71
N ALA A 245 47.87 33.92 26.44
CA ALA A 245 49.17 34.40 25.99
C ALA A 245 49.36 35.89 26.28
N LEU A 246 48.33 36.71 26.04
CA LEU A 246 48.35 38.16 26.30
C LEU A 246 48.44 38.48 27.80
N ILE A 247 47.62 37.85 28.63
CA ILE A 247 47.64 38.05 30.09
C ILE A 247 48.99 37.63 30.64
N THR A 248 49.49 36.48 30.19
CA THR A 248 50.80 35.99 30.60
C THR A 248 51.92 36.95 30.17
N ALA A 249 51.80 37.57 29.00
CA ALA A 249 52.72 38.62 28.57
C ALA A 249 52.73 39.82 29.51
N ILE A 250 51.54 40.33 29.88
CA ILE A 250 51.40 41.48 30.78
C ILE A 250 52.02 41.19 32.16
N PHE A 251 51.74 40.02 32.73
CA PHE A 251 52.32 39.63 34.03
C PHE A 251 53.83 39.38 33.98
N THR A 252 54.34 38.93 32.84
CA THR A 252 55.79 38.76 32.62
C THR A 252 56.49 40.11 32.54
N ILE A 253 55.92 41.08 31.80
CA ILE A 253 56.48 42.44 31.64
C ILE A 253 56.47 43.21 32.96
N THR A 254 55.41 43.06 33.75
CA THR A 254 55.26 43.78 35.03
C THR A 254 56.08 43.17 36.17
N GLY A 255 56.71 42.00 35.96
CA GLY A 255 57.45 41.29 37.01
C GLY A 255 56.56 40.70 38.12
N ALA A 256 55.23 40.86 38.02
CA ALA A 256 54.26 40.36 38.98
C ALA A 256 53.84 38.90 38.72
N GLY A 257 54.42 38.27 37.70
CA GLY A 257 54.09 36.90 37.30
C GLY A 257 54.79 35.82 38.13
N GLN A 258 54.14 34.66 38.29
CA GLN A 258 54.73 33.44 38.85
C GLN A 258 56.06 33.02 38.17
N PHE A 259 56.31 33.54 36.97
CA PHE A 259 57.48 33.27 36.12
C PHE A 259 58.57 34.38 36.13
N GLY A 260 58.46 35.46 36.92
CA GLY A 260 59.24 36.71 36.74
C GLY A 260 60.47 37.02 37.62
N ASP A 261 61.08 36.06 38.34
CA ASP A 261 62.18 36.33 39.30
C ASP A 261 63.59 36.41 38.68
N PRO A 262 64.45 37.41 38.95
CA PRO A 262 65.75 37.63 38.29
C PRO A 262 66.80 36.49 38.37
N GLU A 263 66.81 35.64 39.40
CA GLU A 263 67.91 34.67 39.61
C GLU A 263 67.78 33.34 38.82
N SER A 264 66.63 33.03 38.19
CA SER A 264 66.40 31.77 37.46
C SER A 264 65.60 31.93 36.15
N GLN A 265 65.92 32.99 35.41
CA GLN A 265 65.18 33.44 34.22
C GLN A 265 65.01 32.37 33.13
N LYS A 266 66.06 31.57 32.84
CA LYS A 266 66.03 30.57 31.76
C LYS A 266 65.11 29.37 32.07
N HIS A 267 65.09 28.88 33.30
CA HIS A 267 64.22 27.76 33.69
C HIS A 267 62.75 28.18 33.70
N LYS A 268 62.44 29.38 34.18
CA LYS A 268 61.07 29.92 34.20
C LYS A 268 60.55 30.24 32.79
N GLN A 269 61.42 30.68 31.86
CA GLN A 269 61.07 30.84 30.44
C GLN A 269 60.65 29.51 29.80
N ILE A 270 61.42 28.44 30.02
CA ILE A 270 61.06 27.10 29.53
C ILE A 270 59.74 26.63 30.15
N MET A 271 59.53 26.84 31.45
CA MET A 271 58.26 26.49 32.11
C MET A 271 57.07 27.25 31.53
N LEU A 272 57.23 28.54 31.23
CA LEU A 272 56.20 29.37 30.60
C LEU A 272 55.86 28.86 29.20
N GLN A 273 56.87 28.62 28.36
CA GLN A 273 56.67 28.13 27.00
C GLN A 273 55.99 26.75 27.01
N LEU A 274 56.44 25.84 27.87
CA LEU A 274 55.81 24.52 28.04
C LEU A 274 54.38 24.62 28.56
N PHE A 275 54.11 25.52 29.52
CA PHE A 275 52.76 25.75 30.02
C PHE A 275 51.82 26.20 28.90
N LEU A 276 52.22 27.18 28.10
CA LEU A 276 51.43 27.68 26.98
C LEU A 276 51.27 26.63 25.87
N ALA A 277 52.33 25.88 25.54
CA ALA A 277 52.28 24.81 24.54
C ALA A 277 51.34 23.66 24.95
N ILE A 278 51.44 23.20 26.21
CA ILE A 278 50.56 22.14 26.76
C ILE A 278 49.11 22.64 26.84
N SER A 279 48.90 23.90 27.24
CA SER A 279 47.57 24.54 27.24
C SER A 279 46.96 24.54 25.84
N ALA A 280 47.74 24.99 24.86
CA ALA A 280 47.30 25.07 23.48
C ALA A 280 46.99 23.70 22.89
N PHE A 281 47.89 22.73 23.09
CA PHE A 281 47.69 21.35 22.65
C PHE A 281 46.41 20.74 23.25
N SER A 282 46.22 20.86 24.57
CA SER A 282 45.09 20.27 25.28
C SER A 282 43.76 20.92 24.83
N ALA A 283 43.71 22.25 24.74
CA ALA A 283 42.50 22.96 24.33
C ALA A 283 42.12 22.68 22.87
N LEU A 284 43.09 22.59 21.96
CA LEU A 284 42.82 22.29 20.55
C LEU A 284 42.32 20.86 20.34
N ILE A 285 42.85 19.88 21.08
CA ILE A 285 42.35 18.49 21.01
C ILE A 285 40.92 18.41 21.53
N VAL A 286 40.64 19.02 22.68
CA VAL A 286 39.29 19.00 23.26
C VAL A 286 38.28 19.71 22.35
N ALA A 287 38.67 20.83 21.74
CA ALA A 287 37.84 21.50 20.73
C ALA A 287 37.55 20.59 19.52
N ALA A 288 38.54 19.82 19.05
CA ALA A 288 38.38 18.87 17.94
C ALA A 288 37.39 17.75 18.27
N ILE A 289 37.55 17.14 19.45
CA ILE A 289 36.69 16.05 19.90
C ILE A 289 35.26 16.55 20.10
N SER A 290 35.08 17.71 20.74
CA SER A 290 33.76 18.31 20.97
C SER A 290 33.03 18.58 19.66
N ARG A 291 33.72 19.19 18.68
CA ARG A 291 33.14 19.50 17.36
C ARG A 291 32.76 18.23 16.59
N GLN A 292 33.62 17.22 16.58
CA GLN A 292 33.35 15.95 15.92
C GLN A 292 32.14 15.23 16.54
N HIS A 293 31.99 15.30 17.86
CA HIS A 293 30.82 14.74 18.56
C HIS A 293 29.52 15.48 18.22
N GLN A 294 29.53 16.82 18.20
CA GLN A 294 28.35 17.62 17.83
C GLN A 294 27.89 17.35 16.40
N LEU A 295 28.83 17.25 15.46
CA LEU A 295 28.52 16.90 14.07
C LEU A 295 27.85 15.52 13.97
N ALA A 296 28.38 14.51 14.67
CA ALA A 296 27.80 13.16 14.68
C ALA A 296 26.37 13.14 15.25
N VAL A 297 26.11 13.91 16.31
CA VAL A 297 24.76 14.01 16.91
C VAL A 297 23.78 14.71 15.97
N LEU A 298 24.21 15.73 15.24
CA LEU A 298 23.37 16.41 14.25
C LEU A 298 23.03 15.50 13.07
N THR A 299 24.00 14.76 12.54
CA THR A 299 23.76 13.79 11.47
C THR A 299 22.81 12.67 11.92
N LEU A 300 22.92 12.24 13.19
CA LEU A 300 21.98 11.27 13.77
C LEU A 300 20.56 11.83 13.83
N ARG A 301 20.39 13.08 14.27
CA ARG A 301 19.05 13.71 14.29
C ARG A 301 18.45 13.83 12.90
N GLN A 302 19.25 14.25 11.92
CA GLN A 302 18.81 14.35 10.53
C GLN A 302 18.38 12.98 9.98
N SER A 303 19.18 11.93 10.16
CA SER A 303 18.80 10.58 9.71
C SER A 303 17.52 10.06 10.39
N VAL A 304 17.32 10.33 11.67
CA VAL A 304 16.08 9.99 12.39
C VAL A 304 14.88 10.79 11.86
N GLU A 305 15.06 12.07 11.53
CA GLU A 305 14.01 12.89 10.91
C GLU A 305 13.67 12.40 9.50
N THR A 306 14.67 12.07 8.68
CA THR A 306 14.45 11.53 7.33
C THR A 306 13.72 10.18 7.37
N LEU A 307 14.04 9.32 8.34
CA LEU A 307 13.30 8.07 8.56
C LEU A 307 11.84 8.31 8.96
N ARG A 308 11.57 9.30 9.83
CA ARG A 308 10.20 9.69 10.19
C ARG A 308 9.42 10.27 9.02
N GLU A 309 10.05 11.12 8.20
CA GLU A 309 9.42 11.66 6.99
C GLU A 309 9.09 10.54 6.01
N ARG A 310 9.99 9.56 5.83
CA ARG A 310 9.75 8.42 4.95
C ARG A 310 8.67 7.48 5.48
N GLU A 311 8.61 7.26 6.79
CA GLU A 311 7.54 6.51 7.45
C GLU A 311 6.17 7.19 7.26
N GLN A 312 6.11 8.53 7.39
CA GLN A 312 4.89 9.30 7.11
C GLN A 312 4.48 9.24 5.63
N GLU A 313 5.44 9.34 4.70
CA GLU A 313 5.18 9.24 3.26
C GLU A 313 4.61 7.86 2.90
N LEU A 314 5.20 6.78 3.42
CA LEU A 314 4.67 5.41 3.22
C LEU A 314 3.27 5.25 3.81
N SER A 315 3.01 5.82 4.99
CA SER A 315 1.67 5.79 5.60
C SER A 315 0.64 6.53 4.73
N GLN A 316 1.00 7.70 4.15
CA GLN A 316 0.15 8.43 3.22
C GLN A 316 -0.12 7.65 1.93
N LEU A 317 0.87 6.92 1.39
CA LEU A 317 0.67 6.07 0.21
C LEU A 317 -0.34 4.94 0.49
N VAL A 318 -0.31 4.34 1.67
CA VAL A 318 -1.28 3.30 2.08
C VAL A 318 -2.69 3.89 2.24
N ASP A 319 -2.81 5.12 2.72
CA ASP A 319 -4.11 5.83 2.80
C ASP A 319 -4.70 6.18 1.42
N MET A 320 -3.88 6.26 0.37
CA MET A 320 -4.34 6.51 -1.00
C MET A 320 -4.86 5.24 -1.71
N VAL A 321 -4.65 4.04 -1.13
CA VAL A 321 -5.17 2.79 -1.70
C VAL A 321 -6.71 2.81 -1.64
N PRO A 322 -7.42 2.55 -2.75
CA PRO A 322 -8.88 2.60 -2.80
C PRO A 322 -9.55 1.37 -2.16
N SER A 323 -9.02 0.86 -1.04
CA SER A 323 -9.52 -0.31 -0.30
C SER A 323 -9.38 -0.08 1.20
N HIS A 324 -10.16 -0.81 2.01
CA HIS A 324 -9.98 -0.81 3.46
C HIS A 324 -8.83 -1.76 3.81
N VAL A 325 -7.74 -1.21 4.37
CA VAL A 325 -6.51 -1.96 4.64
C VAL A 325 -6.31 -2.11 6.14
N TRP A 326 -5.93 -3.31 6.56
CA TRP A 326 -5.65 -3.64 7.94
C TRP A 326 -4.43 -4.54 8.07
N ARG A 327 -3.79 -4.50 9.24
CA ARG A 327 -2.60 -5.31 9.55
C ARG A 327 -2.73 -6.00 10.89
N LEU A 328 -2.42 -7.30 10.93
CA LEU A 328 -2.39 -8.09 12.16
C LEU A 328 -0.95 -8.57 12.49
N THR A 329 -0.70 -8.82 13.77
CA THR A 329 0.49 -9.56 14.24
C THR A 329 0.45 -11.02 13.75
N PRO A 330 1.55 -11.79 13.86
CA PRO A 330 1.53 -13.23 13.56
C PRO A 330 0.46 -14.00 14.34
N GLN A 331 0.11 -13.52 15.54
CA GLN A 331 -0.90 -14.11 16.42
C GLN A 331 -2.32 -13.64 16.12
N GLY A 332 -2.52 -12.76 15.13
CA GLY A 332 -3.84 -12.27 14.72
C GLY A 332 -4.29 -10.97 15.38
N GLU A 333 -3.45 -10.31 16.19
CA GLU A 333 -3.86 -9.06 16.85
C GLU A 333 -3.76 -7.86 15.92
N PRO A 334 -4.80 -7.01 15.81
CA PRO A 334 -4.77 -5.83 14.96
C PRO A 334 -3.76 -4.78 15.44
N THR A 335 -2.99 -4.24 14.50
CA THR A 335 -1.91 -3.28 14.75
C THR A 335 -2.03 -2.00 13.94
N PHE A 336 -2.81 -2.00 12.86
CA PHE A 336 -2.97 -0.85 11.99
C PHE A 336 -4.24 -0.97 11.15
N PHE A 337 -4.94 0.15 10.99
CA PHE A 337 -5.98 0.39 10.00
C PHE A 337 -5.59 1.62 9.18
N ASN A 338 -5.77 1.57 7.86
CA ASN A 338 -5.62 2.77 7.05
C ASN A 338 -6.78 3.74 7.33
N ARG A 339 -6.59 5.02 6.98
CA ARG A 339 -7.58 6.07 7.25
C ARG A 339 -8.96 5.76 6.71
N ARG A 340 -9.04 5.12 5.54
CA ARG A 340 -10.30 4.71 4.92
C ARG A 340 -11.05 3.65 5.73
N MET A 341 -10.34 2.71 6.35
CA MET A 341 -10.91 1.72 7.26
C MET A 341 -11.39 2.36 8.56
N VAL A 342 -10.62 3.30 9.13
CA VAL A 342 -11.03 4.06 10.32
C VAL A 342 -12.28 4.91 10.03
N ASP A 343 -12.33 5.62 8.91
CA ASP A 343 -13.49 6.41 8.50
C ASP A 343 -14.72 5.54 8.24
N PHE A 344 -14.54 4.32 7.72
CA PHE A 344 -15.63 3.37 7.46
C PHE A 344 -16.18 2.77 8.75
N LEU A 345 -15.33 2.33 9.67
CA LEU A 345 -15.74 1.69 10.92
C LEU A 345 -16.12 2.70 12.01
N GLY A 346 -15.56 3.91 11.98
CA GLY A 346 -15.71 4.93 13.03
C GLY A 346 -14.91 4.62 14.31
N LEU A 347 -13.91 3.74 14.22
CA LEU A 347 -13.07 3.27 15.32
C LEU A 347 -11.68 2.88 14.82
N ASP A 348 -10.64 3.25 15.57
CA ASP A 348 -9.25 2.87 15.30
C ASP A 348 -8.83 1.65 16.15
N VAL A 349 -7.72 1.02 15.79
CA VAL A 349 -7.13 -0.11 16.54
C VAL A 349 -6.88 0.27 18.01
N ALA A 350 -6.48 1.52 18.28
CA ALA A 350 -6.24 2.01 19.63
C ALA A 350 -7.52 2.07 20.49
N ASP A 351 -8.69 2.20 19.88
CA ASP A 351 -9.98 2.30 20.59
C ASP A 351 -10.53 0.92 21.01
N SER A 352 -9.89 -0.17 20.56
CA SER A 352 -10.30 -1.55 20.82
C SER A 352 -9.66 -2.19 22.06
N ASP A 353 -8.88 -1.43 22.84
CA ASP A 353 -8.27 -1.91 24.08
C ASP A 353 -9.33 -2.13 25.18
N ARG A 354 -9.59 -3.40 25.52
CA ARG A 354 -10.40 -3.80 26.68
C ARG A 354 -9.56 -4.66 27.63
N THR A 355 -9.76 -4.49 28.94
CA THR A 355 -8.96 -5.18 29.97
C THR A 355 -9.22 -6.69 30.03
N ASP A 356 -10.36 -7.14 29.51
CA ASP A 356 -10.89 -8.50 29.76
C ASP A 356 -10.87 -9.40 28.51
N MET A 357 -10.43 -8.89 27.35
CA MET A 357 -10.42 -9.60 26.06
C MET A 357 -9.37 -9.03 25.11
N SER A 358 -8.98 -9.79 24.08
CA SER A 358 -8.02 -9.31 23.09
C SER A 358 -8.62 -8.26 22.15
N ARG A 359 -7.77 -7.44 21.50
CA ARG A 359 -8.22 -6.37 20.60
C ARG A 359 -9.00 -6.94 19.42
N LEU A 360 -8.54 -8.07 18.90
CA LEU A 360 -9.22 -8.81 17.85
C LEU A 360 -10.65 -9.18 18.26
N GLU A 361 -10.82 -9.74 19.46
CA GLU A 361 -12.13 -10.20 19.93
C GLU A 361 -13.10 -9.04 20.17
N ALA A 362 -12.60 -7.94 20.73
CA ALA A 362 -13.37 -6.71 20.90
C ALA A 362 -13.83 -6.10 19.56
N LEU A 363 -12.98 -6.18 18.53
CA LEU A 363 -13.32 -5.76 17.16
C LEU A 363 -14.38 -6.67 16.54
N ILE A 364 -14.24 -7.99 16.65
CA ILE A 364 -15.22 -8.94 16.09
C ILE A 364 -16.61 -8.67 16.68
N GLU A 365 -16.73 -8.47 18.00
CA GLU A 365 -18.01 -8.13 18.63
C GLU A 365 -18.57 -6.77 18.22
N ALA A 366 -17.71 -5.78 18.00
CA ALA A 366 -18.14 -4.41 17.72
C ALA A 366 -18.60 -4.22 16.26
N VAL A 367 -17.90 -4.85 15.31
CA VAL A 367 -18.04 -4.52 13.89
C VAL A 367 -18.50 -5.67 12.99
N ILE A 368 -18.41 -6.94 13.41
CA ILE A 368 -18.89 -8.06 12.58
C ILE A 368 -20.32 -8.43 12.97
N HIS A 369 -21.16 -8.71 11.98
CA HIS A 369 -22.54 -9.14 12.24
C HIS A 369 -22.57 -10.44 13.07
N ALA A 370 -23.49 -10.53 14.03
CA ALA A 370 -23.55 -11.64 14.99
C ALA A 370 -23.61 -13.03 14.33
N ASP A 371 -24.42 -13.18 13.28
CA ASP A 371 -24.53 -14.44 12.53
C ASP A 371 -23.21 -14.86 11.82
N ASP A 372 -22.38 -13.89 11.42
CA ASP A 372 -21.16 -14.13 10.65
C ASP A 372 -19.93 -14.28 11.56
N ALA A 373 -20.01 -13.78 12.80
CA ALA A 373 -18.91 -13.74 13.75
C ALA A 373 -18.34 -15.12 14.11
N ALA A 374 -19.17 -16.17 14.15
CA ALA A 374 -18.72 -17.53 14.40
C ALA A 374 -17.86 -18.08 13.23
N GLY A 375 -18.37 -17.96 12.00
CA GLY A 375 -17.65 -18.39 10.80
C GLY A 375 -16.40 -17.56 10.54
N PHE A 376 -16.44 -16.26 10.84
CA PHE A 376 -15.27 -15.37 10.72
C PHE A 376 -14.13 -15.80 11.65
N ARG A 377 -14.43 -16.12 12.92
CA ARG A 377 -13.42 -16.64 13.87
C ARG A 377 -12.82 -17.94 13.39
N GLU A 378 -13.64 -18.87 12.92
CA GLU A 378 -13.17 -20.17 12.46
C GLU A 378 -12.23 -20.02 11.26
N ALA A 379 -12.63 -19.22 10.26
CA ALA A 379 -11.81 -18.93 9.09
C ALA A 379 -10.50 -18.20 9.44
N LEU A 380 -10.55 -17.23 10.35
CA LEU A 380 -9.37 -16.49 10.78
C LEU A 380 -8.41 -17.37 11.59
N ASN A 381 -8.92 -18.16 12.54
CA ASN A 381 -8.09 -19.08 13.33
C ASN A 381 -7.46 -20.16 12.46
N HIS A 382 -8.19 -20.68 11.46
CA HIS A 382 -7.65 -21.62 10.50
C HIS A 382 -6.48 -21.00 9.72
N CYS A 383 -6.68 -19.80 9.16
CA CYS A 383 -5.67 -19.02 8.46
C CYS A 383 -4.41 -18.77 9.32
N LEU A 384 -4.58 -18.33 10.56
CA LEU A 384 -3.47 -18.09 11.49
C LEU A 384 -2.70 -19.37 11.83
N ALA A 385 -3.39 -20.52 11.90
CA ALA A 385 -2.78 -21.81 12.23
C ALA A 385 -2.07 -22.47 11.03
N THR A 386 -2.62 -22.37 9.83
CA THR A 386 -2.09 -23.02 8.62
C THR A 386 -1.12 -22.14 7.84
N GLY A 387 -1.26 -20.81 7.98
CA GLY A 387 -0.53 -19.85 7.15
C GLY A 387 -1.05 -19.75 5.72
N GLU A 388 -2.25 -20.28 5.43
CA GLU A 388 -2.96 -20.13 4.16
C GLU A 388 -3.66 -18.77 4.05
N ASN A 389 -4.06 -18.37 2.85
CA ASN A 389 -4.67 -17.06 2.63
C ASN A 389 -6.08 -16.99 3.24
N PHE A 390 -6.38 -15.91 3.96
CA PHE A 390 -7.74 -15.62 4.40
C PHE A 390 -8.57 -15.12 3.22
N ALA A 391 -9.76 -15.66 3.00
CA ALA A 391 -10.73 -15.12 2.06
C ALA A 391 -12.16 -15.41 2.54
N MET A 392 -12.96 -14.38 2.79
CA MET A 392 -14.33 -14.54 3.27
C MET A 392 -15.21 -13.36 2.87
N ARG A 393 -16.50 -13.65 2.61
CA ARG A 393 -17.56 -12.64 2.54
C ARG A 393 -18.34 -12.61 3.85
N TYR A 394 -18.47 -11.45 4.47
CA TYR A 394 -19.17 -11.27 5.74
C TYR A 394 -19.72 -9.86 5.86
N ARG A 395 -20.69 -9.66 6.76
CA ARG A 395 -21.28 -8.35 7.01
C ARG A 395 -20.46 -7.57 8.03
N LEU A 396 -20.03 -6.38 7.62
CA LEU A 396 -19.26 -5.45 8.45
C LEU A 396 -20.08 -4.19 8.72
N ARG A 397 -20.08 -3.76 9.97
CA ARG A 397 -20.80 -2.59 10.45
C ARG A 397 -20.03 -1.33 10.11
N ARG A 398 -20.70 -0.41 9.42
CA ARG A 398 -20.19 0.93 9.14
C ARG A 398 -20.44 1.87 10.32
N ALA A 399 -19.76 3.01 10.36
CA ALA A 399 -19.88 4.04 11.40
C ALA A 399 -21.31 4.56 11.64
N ASP A 400 -22.18 4.51 10.61
CA ASP A 400 -23.61 4.87 10.70
C ASP A 400 -24.47 3.76 11.35
N GLY A 401 -23.87 2.60 11.64
CA GLY A 401 -24.51 1.45 12.25
C GLY A 401 -25.14 0.46 11.27
N ILE A 402 -25.10 0.72 9.96
CA ILE A 402 -25.63 -0.16 8.92
C ILE A 402 -24.59 -1.23 8.58
N TYR A 403 -25.04 -2.46 8.35
CA TYR A 403 -24.19 -3.55 7.91
C TYR A 403 -24.12 -3.60 6.38
N HIS A 404 -22.90 -3.70 5.86
CA HIS A 404 -22.59 -3.86 4.44
C HIS A 404 -21.94 -5.22 4.22
N TRP A 405 -22.24 -5.87 3.09
CA TRP A 405 -21.48 -7.06 2.68
C TRP A 405 -20.07 -6.67 2.27
N MET A 406 -19.08 -7.27 2.92
CA MET A 406 -17.68 -7.08 2.61
C MET A 406 -17.07 -8.36 2.09
N SER A 407 -16.13 -8.22 1.16
CA SER A 407 -15.22 -9.28 0.73
C SER A 407 -13.81 -8.95 1.18
N SER A 408 -13.28 -9.75 2.11
CA SER A 408 -11.91 -9.57 2.61
C SER A 408 -10.98 -10.67 2.16
N ARG A 409 -9.73 -10.28 1.89
CA ARG A 409 -8.62 -11.20 1.64
C ARG A 409 -7.42 -10.78 2.50
N ALA A 410 -6.69 -11.75 3.05
CA ALA A 410 -5.43 -11.47 3.73
C ALA A 410 -4.32 -12.45 3.36
N GLU A 411 -3.10 -11.94 3.32
CA GLU A 411 -1.89 -12.68 2.97
C GLU A 411 -0.81 -12.52 4.07
N PRO A 412 -0.03 -13.57 4.36
CA PRO A 412 1.04 -13.52 5.35
C PRO A 412 2.34 -12.99 4.75
N MET A 413 2.92 -11.97 5.39
CA MET A 413 4.29 -11.56 5.14
C MET A 413 5.23 -12.47 5.92
N ARG A 414 6.19 -13.09 5.23
CA ARG A 414 7.14 -14.04 5.81
C ARG A 414 8.57 -13.47 5.81
N ASP A 415 9.36 -13.84 6.80
CA ASP A 415 10.80 -13.54 6.83
C ASP A 415 11.60 -14.50 5.93
N GLN A 416 12.92 -14.31 5.87
CA GLN A 416 13.83 -15.17 5.10
C GLN A 416 13.87 -16.62 5.58
N ALA A 417 13.38 -16.92 6.79
CA ALA A 417 13.27 -18.27 7.34
C ALA A 417 11.88 -18.89 7.10
N GLY A 418 10.97 -18.19 6.42
CA GLY A 418 9.60 -18.64 6.13
C GLY A 418 8.59 -18.43 7.26
N SER A 419 9.02 -17.83 8.38
CA SER A 419 8.15 -17.54 9.53
C SER A 419 7.28 -16.33 9.25
N ILE A 420 6.00 -16.39 9.67
CA ILE A 420 5.06 -15.28 9.47
C ILE A 420 5.43 -14.12 10.41
N VAL A 421 5.69 -12.95 9.85
CA VAL A 421 6.06 -11.73 10.57
C VAL A 421 4.84 -10.84 10.81
N GLN A 422 3.95 -10.72 9.81
CA GLN A 422 2.69 -9.96 9.90
C GLN A 422 1.68 -10.48 8.88
N TRP A 423 0.40 -10.19 9.10
CA TRP A 423 -0.67 -10.41 8.13
C TRP A 423 -1.16 -9.08 7.57
N TYR A 424 -1.31 -9.00 6.25
CA TYR A 424 -1.87 -7.85 5.57
C TYR A 424 -3.20 -8.23 4.94
N GLY A 425 -4.25 -7.49 5.28
CA GLY A 425 -5.58 -7.73 4.78
C GLY A 425 -6.16 -6.51 4.08
N LEU A 426 -6.95 -6.79 3.05
CA LEU A 426 -7.73 -5.83 2.30
C LEU A 426 -9.20 -6.25 2.32
N CYS A 427 -10.08 -5.26 2.37
CA CYS A 427 -11.52 -5.44 2.50
C CYS A 427 -12.21 -4.50 1.52
N HIS A 428 -13.14 -5.05 0.73
CA HIS A 428 -13.90 -4.33 -0.29
C HIS A 428 -15.40 -4.46 -0.01
N ASP A 429 -16.13 -3.36 -0.16
CA ASP A 429 -17.59 -3.36 -0.10
C ASP A 429 -18.16 -4.01 -1.38
N ILE A 430 -18.99 -5.03 -1.21
CA ILE A 430 -19.66 -5.81 -2.27
C ILE A 430 -21.18 -5.75 -2.14
N ASP A 431 -21.74 -4.83 -1.35
CA ASP A 431 -23.17 -4.77 -1.07
C ASP A 431 -24.00 -4.59 -2.35
N ASP A 432 -23.56 -3.74 -3.27
CA ASP A 432 -24.20 -3.53 -4.57
C ASP A 432 -24.18 -4.80 -5.44
N GLN A 433 -23.08 -5.55 -5.41
CA GLN A 433 -22.96 -6.81 -6.15
C GLN A 433 -23.92 -7.88 -5.60
N VAL A 434 -23.96 -8.04 -4.27
CA VAL A 434 -24.85 -9.02 -3.62
C VAL A 434 -26.33 -8.68 -3.86
N ARG A 435 -26.69 -7.39 -3.85
CA ARG A 435 -28.06 -6.94 -4.18
C ARG A 435 -28.44 -7.25 -5.63
N ALA A 436 -27.51 -7.10 -6.57
CA ALA A 436 -27.74 -7.42 -7.98
C ALA A 436 -27.91 -8.95 -8.19
N GLU A 437 -27.06 -9.77 -7.56
CA GLU A 437 -27.15 -11.23 -7.62
C GLU A 437 -28.50 -11.74 -7.05
N GLU A 438 -28.96 -11.21 -5.91
CA GLU A 438 -30.25 -11.61 -5.33
C GLU A 438 -31.44 -11.11 -6.18
N ALA A 439 -31.34 -9.95 -6.84
CA ALA A 439 -32.38 -9.45 -7.75
C ALA A 439 -32.54 -10.36 -8.98
N VAL A 440 -31.43 -10.85 -9.56
CA VAL A 440 -31.46 -11.83 -10.65
C VAL A 440 -32.11 -13.13 -10.18
N ARG A 441 -31.73 -13.63 -9.00
CA ARG A 441 -32.29 -14.87 -8.45
C ARG A 441 -33.80 -14.76 -8.14
N GLN A 442 -34.25 -13.59 -7.69
CA GLN A 442 -35.67 -13.31 -7.49
C GLN A 442 -36.44 -13.26 -8.82
N SER A 443 -35.86 -12.67 -9.87
CA SER A 443 -36.43 -12.65 -11.22
C SER A 443 -36.61 -14.06 -11.80
N GLU A 444 -35.59 -14.92 -11.68
CA GLU A 444 -35.65 -16.31 -12.16
C GLU A 444 -36.75 -17.12 -11.44
N ARG A 445 -36.84 -16.99 -10.11
CA ARG A 445 -37.90 -17.66 -9.32
C ARG A 445 -39.30 -17.16 -9.70
N ALA A 446 -39.46 -15.86 -9.96
CA ALA A 446 -40.73 -15.28 -10.38
C ALA A 446 -41.17 -15.80 -11.77
N LEU A 447 -40.23 -15.93 -12.71
CA LEU A 447 -40.51 -16.48 -14.05
C LEU A 447 -40.95 -17.96 -13.98
N GLN A 448 -40.27 -18.75 -13.16
CA GLN A 448 -40.62 -20.16 -12.94
C GLN A 448 -42.02 -20.32 -12.32
N GLN A 449 -42.38 -19.49 -11.33
CA GLN A 449 -43.71 -19.48 -10.72
C GLN A 449 -44.82 -19.07 -11.71
N MET A 450 -44.53 -18.14 -12.63
CA MET A 450 -45.48 -17.76 -13.68
C MET A 450 -45.76 -18.93 -14.65
N ILE A 451 -44.73 -19.67 -15.07
CA ILE A 451 -44.88 -20.84 -15.96
C ILE A 451 -45.71 -21.95 -15.31
N ASP A 452 -45.55 -22.17 -14.00
CA ASP A 452 -46.32 -23.18 -13.26
C ASP A 452 -47.78 -22.75 -12.98
N ALA A 453 -48.12 -21.46 -13.09
CA ALA A 453 -49.46 -20.94 -12.81
C ALA A 453 -50.42 -20.99 -14.02
N VAL A 454 -49.92 -21.06 -15.27
CA VAL A 454 -50.76 -21.10 -16.48
C VAL A 454 -51.45 -22.48 -16.59
N PRO A 455 -52.77 -22.57 -16.90
CA PRO A 455 -53.52 -23.83 -16.97
C PRO A 455 -53.25 -24.62 -18.26
N VAL A 456 -52.00 -24.62 -18.75
CA VAL A 456 -51.57 -25.37 -19.94
C VAL A 456 -50.41 -26.29 -19.58
N ARG A 457 -50.36 -27.45 -20.21
CA ARG A 457 -49.30 -28.43 -19.99
C ARG A 457 -48.14 -28.11 -20.93
N VAL A 458 -46.98 -27.74 -20.38
CA VAL A 458 -45.79 -27.31 -21.16
C VAL A 458 -44.62 -28.28 -20.94
N TRP A 459 -43.92 -28.62 -22.01
CA TRP A 459 -42.64 -29.32 -21.99
C TRP A 459 -41.60 -28.61 -22.85
N SER A 460 -40.31 -28.82 -22.55
CA SER A 460 -39.21 -28.41 -23.43
C SER A 460 -38.13 -29.49 -23.52
N VAL A 461 -37.43 -29.55 -24.65
CA VAL A 461 -36.31 -30.48 -24.85
C VAL A 461 -35.16 -29.78 -25.56
N GLU A 462 -33.94 -30.05 -25.10
CA GLU A 462 -32.72 -29.60 -25.75
C GLU A 462 -32.28 -30.58 -26.86
N PRO A 463 -31.95 -30.12 -28.08
CA PRO A 463 -31.69 -30.99 -29.22
C PRO A 463 -30.50 -31.94 -29.07
N THR A 464 -29.50 -31.58 -28.25
CA THR A 464 -28.22 -32.30 -28.11
C THR A 464 -28.21 -33.25 -26.92
N SER A 465 -28.77 -32.85 -25.78
CA SER A 465 -28.75 -33.65 -24.54
C SER A 465 -29.95 -34.59 -24.43
N GLY A 466 -31.07 -34.29 -25.11
CA GLY A 466 -32.33 -35.01 -24.93
C GLY A 466 -32.95 -34.78 -23.55
N SER A 467 -32.43 -33.84 -22.75
CA SER A 467 -32.98 -33.49 -21.44
C SER A 467 -34.33 -32.81 -21.61
N VAL A 468 -35.35 -33.38 -20.98
CA VAL A 468 -36.74 -32.94 -21.12
C VAL A 468 -37.20 -32.29 -19.82
N TYR A 469 -37.54 -31.02 -19.90
CA TYR A 469 -38.22 -30.31 -18.82
C TYR A 469 -39.73 -30.38 -19.00
N PHE A 470 -40.44 -30.65 -17.91
CA PHE A 470 -41.91 -30.68 -17.84
C PHE A 470 -42.38 -29.73 -16.75
N ASN A 471 -43.32 -28.82 -17.05
CA ASN A 471 -43.88 -27.94 -16.02
C ASN A 471 -44.70 -28.73 -14.98
N LYS A 472 -44.96 -28.13 -13.81
CA LYS A 472 -45.61 -28.82 -12.68
C LYS A 472 -46.93 -29.50 -13.07
N ARG A 473 -47.76 -28.86 -13.91
CA ARG A 473 -49.03 -29.41 -14.41
C ARG A 473 -48.84 -30.66 -15.28
N TYR A 474 -47.79 -30.70 -16.10
CA TYR A 474 -47.47 -31.89 -16.90
C TYR A 474 -47.01 -33.04 -15.99
N GLN A 475 -46.19 -32.75 -14.98
CA GLN A 475 -45.75 -33.73 -14.00
C GLN A 475 -46.91 -34.29 -13.16
N ASP A 476 -47.85 -33.44 -12.73
CA ASP A 476 -49.05 -33.85 -12.00
C ASP A 476 -49.94 -34.77 -12.87
N HIS A 477 -50.04 -34.49 -14.18
CA HIS A 477 -50.74 -35.36 -15.13
C HIS A 477 -50.04 -36.72 -15.29
N PHE A 478 -48.71 -36.76 -15.43
CA PHE A 478 -47.97 -38.02 -15.49
C PHE A 478 -48.16 -38.86 -14.23
N ARG A 479 -48.12 -38.25 -13.04
CA ARG A 479 -48.38 -38.96 -11.78
C ARG A 479 -49.81 -39.50 -11.67
N ALA A 480 -50.77 -38.90 -12.37
CA ALA A 480 -52.16 -39.35 -12.38
C ALA A 480 -52.44 -40.44 -13.44
N ALA A 481 -51.72 -40.42 -14.56
CA ALA A 481 -51.94 -41.31 -15.70
C ALA A 481 -51.03 -42.56 -15.70
N ILE A 482 -49.84 -42.49 -15.08
CA ILE A 482 -48.85 -43.58 -15.01
C ILE A 482 -48.69 -44.01 -13.55
N ALA A 483 -48.98 -45.28 -13.25
CA ALA A 483 -48.71 -45.88 -11.94
C ALA A 483 -47.20 -46.03 -11.73
N ASP A 484 -46.69 -45.67 -10.55
CA ASP A 484 -45.26 -45.74 -10.17
C ASP A 484 -44.29 -44.86 -11.02
N PHE A 485 -44.73 -43.67 -11.44
CA PHE A 485 -43.84 -42.70 -12.11
C PHE A 485 -42.73 -42.18 -11.17
N ASP A 486 -41.47 -42.63 -11.37
CA ASP A 486 -40.30 -42.12 -10.65
C ASP A 486 -39.62 -40.99 -11.43
N ALA A 487 -39.72 -39.76 -10.91
CA ALA A 487 -39.19 -38.55 -11.54
C ALA A 487 -37.64 -38.49 -11.57
N ARG A 488 -36.93 -39.46 -10.98
CA ARG A 488 -35.46 -39.46 -10.90
C ARG A 488 -34.73 -40.10 -12.08
N GLY A 489 -35.40 -40.92 -12.88
CA GLY A 489 -34.84 -41.39 -14.15
C GLY A 489 -35.24 -40.44 -15.26
N GLU A 490 -34.30 -39.93 -16.06
CA GLU A 490 -34.59 -39.10 -17.24
C GLU A 490 -35.46 -39.89 -18.22
N PRO A 491 -36.78 -39.68 -18.29
CA PRO A 491 -37.63 -40.49 -19.15
C PRO A 491 -37.51 -39.94 -20.57
N ARG A 492 -37.21 -40.80 -21.54
CA ARG A 492 -37.18 -40.38 -22.95
C ARG A 492 -38.61 -40.08 -23.41
N ILE A 493 -38.81 -38.94 -24.08
CA ILE A 493 -40.11 -38.53 -24.65
C ILE A 493 -40.77 -39.67 -25.43
N GLU A 494 -39.98 -40.47 -26.15
CA GLU A 494 -40.46 -41.60 -26.96
C GLU A 494 -41.16 -42.70 -26.14
N GLU A 495 -40.69 -42.97 -24.92
CA GLU A 495 -41.27 -43.97 -24.02
C GLU A 495 -42.58 -43.45 -23.40
N LEU A 496 -42.60 -42.16 -23.04
CA LEU A 496 -43.79 -41.50 -22.49
C LEU A 496 -44.92 -41.40 -23.52
N LEU A 497 -44.61 -41.13 -24.79
CA LEU A 497 -45.59 -41.06 -25.88
C LEU A 497 -46.30 -42.41 -26.12
N GLN A 498 -45.60 -43.54 -25.98
CA GLN A 498 -46.19 -44.87 -26.15
C GLN A 498 -47.16 -45.25 -25.02
N GLN A 499 -46.93 -44.77 -23.81
CA GLN A 499 -47.74 -45.11 -22.64
C GLN A 499 -48.98 -44.22 -22.49
N LEU A 500 -48.89 -42.97 -22.98
CA LEU A 500 -49.89 -41.94 -22.73
C LEU A 500 -50.78 -41.64 -23.93
N ILE A 501 -50.39 -41.97 -25.15
CA ILE A 501 -51.21 -41.71 -26.34
C ILE A 501 -52.00 -42.97 -26.70
N HIS A 502 -53.22 -42.79 -27.20
CA HIS A 502 -54.04 -43.89 -27.68
C HIS A 502 -53.26 -44.71 -28.74
N PRO A 503 -53.28 -46.05 -28.69
CA PRO A 503 -52.45 -46.89 -29.56
C PRO A 503 -52.62 -46.63 -31.07
N GLU A 504 -53.81 -46.20 -31.49
CA GLU A 504 -54.08 -45.82 -32.89
C GLU A 504 -53.44 -44.49 -33.29
N ASP A 505 -53.28 -43.56 -32.35
CA ASP A 505 -52.80 -42.20 -32.61
C ASP A 505 -51.27 -42.10 -32.40
N ALA A 506 -50.69 -42.97 -31.56
CA ALA A 506 -49.28 -42.95 -31.18
C ALA A 506 -48.29 -43.01 -32.37
N PRO A 507 -48.47 -43.88 -33.40
CA PRO A 507 -47.58 -43.89 -34.56
C PRO A 507 -47.63 -42.59 -35.39
N GLY A 508 -48.80 -41.93 -35.42
CA GLY A 508 -49.00 -40.67 -36.13
C GLY A 508 -48.32 -39.51 -35.40
N VAL A 509 -48.43 -39.47 -34.07
CA VAL A 509 -47.79 -38.45 -33.22
C VAL A 509 -46.27 -38.59 -33.26
N GLN A 510 -45.74 -39.81 -33.13
CA GLN A 510 -44.29 -40.05 -33.17
C GLN A 510 -43.68 -39.62 -34.51
N ARG A 511 -44.35 -39.92 -35.63
CA ARG A 511 -43.90 -39.48 -36.97
C ARG A 511 -43.91 -37.96 -37.09
N THR A 512 -44.95 -37.32 -36.56
CA THR A 512 -45.10 -35.87 -36.63
C THR A 512 -44.03 -35.15 -35.82
N LEU A 513 -43.74 -35.60 -34.59
CA LEU A 513 -42.67 -35.04 -33.76
C LEU A 513 -41.29 -35.24 -34.37
N LYS A 514 -41.00 -36.44 -34.91
CA LYS A 514 -39.74 -36.72 -35.59
C LYS A 514 -39.52 -35.78 -36.79
N ASN A 515 -40.54 -35.62 -37.63
CA ASN A 515 -40.47 -34.70 -38.77
C ASN A 515 -40.26 -33.24 -38.32
N CYS A 516 -40.85 -32.81 -37.20
CA CYS A 516 -40.60 -31.47 -36.66
C CYS A 516 -39.15 -31.28 -36.23
N PHE A 517 -38.60 -32.22 -35.46
CA PHE A 517 -37.21 -32.14 -35.02
C PHE A 517 -36.20 -32.18 -36.18
N GLU A 518 -36.49 -32.92 -37.23
CA GLU A 518 -35.65 -32.99 -38.44
C GLU A 518 -35.79 -31.74 -39.34
N ASN A 519 -37.00 -31.20 -39.51
CA ASN A 519 -37.26 -30.07 -40.41
C ASN A 519 -37.07 -28.69 -39.77
N GLY A 520 -36.97 -28.62 -38.43
CA GLY A 520 -36.80 -27.36 -37.71
C GLY A 520 -38.03 -26.43 -37.74
N SER A 521 -39.22 -26.94 -38.06
CA SER A 521 -40.47 -26.18 -38.15
C SER A 521 -41.50 -26.63 -37.10
N GLY A 522 -42.26 -25.68 -36.57
CA GLY A 522 -43.33 -25.96 -35.61
C GLY A 522 -44.55 -26.63 -36.25
N THR A 523 -45.35 -27.32 -35.44
CA THR A 523 -46.58 -28.00 -35.88
C THR A 523 -47.64 -28.08 -34.79
N ALA A 524 -48.86 -28.44 -35.17
CA ALA A 524 -49.95 -28.79 -34.25
C ALA A 524 -50.51 -30.17 -34.58
N MET A 525 -50.89 -30.93 -33.56
CA MET A 525 -51.42 -32.28 -33.69
C MET A 525 -52.53 -32.54 -32.68
N ARG A 526 -53.56 -33.28 -33.10
CA ARG A 526 -54.64 -33.74 -32.23
C ARG A 526 -54.51 -35.24 -32.05
N PHE A 527 -54.59 -35.69 -30.81
CA PHE A 527 -54.52 -37.10 -30.46
C PHE A 527 -55.32 -37.37 -29.20
N ARG A 528 -55.75 -38.61 -29.04
CA ARG A 528 -56.34 -39.06 -27.79
C ARG A 528 -55.21 -39.42 -26.85
N TRP A 529 -55.24 -38.85 -25.65
CA TRP A 529 -54.32 -39.20 -24.59
C TRP A 529 -55.04 -39.88 -23.43
N ARG A 530 -54.27 -40.58 -22.62
CA ARG A 530 -54.72 -41.34 -21.48
C ARG A 530 -54.86 -40.43 -20.27
N GLU A 531 -56.07 -40.34 -19.73
CA GLU A 531 -56.38 -39.68 -18.47
C GLU A 531 -56.45 -40.73 -17.34
N LYS A 532 -56.81 -40.28 -16.13
CA LYS A 532 -57.05 -41.16 -14.97
C LYS A 532 -58.09 -42.24 -15.32
N ASP A 533 -57.89 -43.45 -14.79
CA ASP A 533 -58.78 -44.62 -14.96
C ASP A 533 -58.88 -45.18 -16.40
N ASP A 534 -57.84 -44.97 -17.22
CA ASP A 534 -57.71 -45.53 -18.58
C ASP A 534 -58.72 -44.97 -19.61
N VAL A 535 -59.28 -43.80 -19.32
CA VAL A 535 -60.16 -43.07 -20.23
C VAL A 535 -59.34 -42.24 -21.20
N TYR A 536 -59.62 -42.40 -22.48
CA TYR A 536 -58.99 -41.59 -23.53
C TYR A 536 -59.79 -40.32 -23.81
N ARG A 537 -59.11 -39.17 -23.78
CA ARG A 537 -59.70 -37.86 -24.08
C ARG A 537 -58.94 -37.17 -25.20
N TRP A 538 -59.62 -36.36 -26.00
CA TRP A 538 -58.98 -35.63 -27.09
C TRP A 538 -58.14 -34.46 -26.57
N ALA A 539 -56.90 -34.37 -27.04
CA ALA A 539 -56.00 -33.26 -26.78
C ALA A 539 -55.43 -32.69 -28.08
N GLU A 540 -55.13 -31.39 -28.08
CA GLU A 540 -54.38 -30.69 -29.12
C GLU A 540 -53.03 -30.23 -28.57
N CYS A 541 -51.93 -30.62 -29.21
CA CYS A 541 -50.57 -30.24 -28.85
C CYS A 541 -49.92 -29.42 -29.96
N ARG A 542 -49.31 -28.29 -29.61
CA ARG A 542 -48.49 -27.45 -30.51
C ARG A 542 -47.03 -27.49 -30.09
N VAL A 543 -46.12 -27.60 -31.05
CA VAL A 543 -44.67 -27.69 -30.84
C VAL A 543 -43.96 -26.62 -31.66
N GLU A 544 -43.04 -25.84 -31.06
CA GLU A 544 -42.30 -24.75 -31.69
C GLU A 544 -40.80 -24.73 -31.30
N PRO A 545 -39.88 -24.40 -32.22
CA PRO A 545 -38.45 -24.28 -31.93
C PRO A 545 -38.05 -22.87 -31.48
N ARG A 546 -37.18 -22.79 -30.47
CA ARG A 546 -36.39 -21.60 -30.12
C ARG A 546 -35.01 -21.69 -30.77
N ARG A 547 -34.60 -20.60 -31.41
CA ARG A 547 -33.32 -20.46 -32.10
C ARG A 547 -32.41 -19.47 -31.38
N ASP A 548 -31.10 -19.64 -31.50
CA ASP A 548 -30.09 -18.65 -31.12
C ASP A 548 -29.91 -17.57 -32.22
N ASP A 549 -29.02 -16.62 -31.96
CA ASP A 549 -28.74 -15.48 -32.85
C ASP A 549 -28.16 -15.91 -34.20
N ASP A 550 -27.57 -17.11 -34.29
CA ASP A 550 -27.04 -17.72 -35.51
C ASP A 550 -28.10 -18.55 -36.27
N GLY A 551 -29.33 -18.62 -35.75
CA GLY A 551 -30.47 -19.31 -36.37
C GLY A 551 -30.50 -20.83 -36.10
N THR A 552 -29.62 -21.36 -35.26
CA THR A 552 -29.58 -22.76 -34.85
C THR A 552 -30.67 -23.03 -33.82
N VAL A 553 -31.39 -24.15 -33.93
CA VAL A 553 -32.39 -24.52 -32.91
C VAL A 553 -31.65 -24.92 -31.63
N VAL A 554 -31.86 -24.17 -30.56
CA VAL A 554 -31.26 -24.42 -29.23
C VAL A 554 -32.21 -25.12 -28.28
N GLN A 555 -33.52 -25.00 -28.49
CA GLN A 555 -34.52 -25.66 -27.64
C GLN A 555 -35.85 -25.85 -28.38
N TRP A 556 -36.59 -26.90 -28.06
CA TRP A 556 -37.97 -27.10 -28.51
C TRP A 556 -38.94 -26.93 -27.36
N TYR A 557 -40.10 -26.32 -27.60
CA TYR A 557 -41.19 -26.19 -26.64
C TYR A 557 -42.47 -26.83 -27.17
N GLY A 558 -43.20 -27.54 -26.32
CA GLY A 558 -44.52 -28.08 -26.65
C GLY A 558 -45.58 -27.73 -25.61
N VAL A 559 -46.78 -27.38 -26.07
CA VAL A 559 -47.94 -27.00 -25.24
C VAL A 559 -49.16 -27.84 -25.62
N SER A 560 -49.83 -28.47 -24.64
CA SER A 560 -51.00 -29.34 -24.86
C SER A 560 -52.28 -28.84 -24.15
N LEU A 561 -53.41 -28.86 -24.87
CA LEU A 561 -54.78 -28.46 -24.44
C LEU A 561 -55.79 -29.62 -24.62
N ASP A 562 -56.88 -29.66 -23.85
CA ASP A 562 -57.96 -30.68 -23.89
C ASP A 562 -59.18 -30.18 -24.70
N ILE A 563 -59.75 -31.02 -25.58
CA ILE A 563 -60.84 -30.67 -26.54
C ILE A 563 -62.00 -31.69 -26.58
N ASP A 564 -62.14 -32.59 -25.61
CA ASP A 564 -63.09 -33.74 -25.67
C ASP A 564 -64.59 -33.35 -25.70
N GLU A 565 -64.98 -32.26 -25.02
CA GLU A 565 -66.38 -31.82 -24.95
C GLU A 565 -66.92 -31.24 -26.27
N GLU A 566 -66.03 -30.66 -27.09
CA GLU A 566 -66.39 -30.03 -28.36
C GLU A 566 -66.80 -31.06 -29.42
N VAL A 567 -66.22 -32.26 -29.38
CA VAL A 567 -66.41 -33.31 -30.39
C VAL A 567 -67.75 -34.06 -30.21
N ARG A 568 -68.20 -34.30 -28.97
CA ARG A 568 -69.42 -35.11 -28.70
C ARG A 568 -70.74 -34.38 -28.95
N ALA A 569 -70.76 -33.05 -28.87
CA ALA A 569 -71.98 -32.26 -29.04
C ALA A 569 -72.45 -32.18 -30.52
N LEU A 570 -71.57 -32.45 -31.48
CA LEU A 570 -71.83 -32.24 -32.91
C LEU A 570 -72.55 -33.40 -33.62
N GLU A 571 -72.56 -34.60 -33.04
CA GLU A 571 -73.04 -35.82 -33.72
C GLU A 571 -74.54 -36.11 -33.48
N ALA A 572 -75.11 -35.70 -32.34
CA ALA A 572 -76.48 -36.08 -31.95
C ALA A 572 -77.61 -35.23 -32.57
N LEU A 573 -77.33 -34.01 -33.06
CA LEU A 573 -78.34 -33.12 -33.65
C LEU A 573 -78.74 -33.54 -35.08
N ARG A 574 -78.00 -34.46 -35.70
CA ARG A 574 -77.97 -34.58 -37.15
C ARG A 574 -79.03 -35.49 -37.77
N ASP A 575 -79.80 -36.32 -37.04
CA ASP A 575 -80.50 -37.46 -37.68
C ASP A 575 -82.04 -37.41 -37.87
N ARG A 576 -82.81 -36.44 -37.33
CA ARG A 576 -84.30 -36.51 -37.38
C ARG A 576 -85.03 -35.30 -37.96
N GLU A 577 -84.38 -34.14 -38.09
CA GLU A 577 -84.78 -33.08 -39.05
C GLU A 577 -84.64 -33.52 -40.51
N ARG A 578 -84.00 -34.68 -40.71
CA ARG A 578 -83.39 -35.15 -41.94
C ARG A 578 -84.31 -35.51 -43.10
N GLU A 579 -85.53 -34.99 -43.19
CA GLU A 579 -86.18 -35.13 -44.51
C GLU A 579 -87.10 -33.98 -44.90
N LEU A 580 -88.14 -33.68 -44.12
CA LEU A 580 -89.10 -32.64 -44.50
C LEU A 580 -88.82 -31.28 -43.86
N SER A 581 -88.23 -31.29 -42.66
CA SER A 581 -87.54 -30.11 -42.11
C SER A 581 -86.34 -29.79 -43.00
N GLN A 582 -85.56 -30.79 -43.42
CA GLN A 582 -84.44 -30.61 -44.36
C GLN A 582 -84.83 -29.75 -45.57
N LEU A 583 -85.92 -29.98 -46.27
CA LEU A 583 -86.20 -29.15 -47.46
C LEU A 583 -86.59 -27.68 -47.15
N VAL A 584 -87.25 -27.41 -46.02
CA VAL A 584 -87.67 -26.03 -45.63
C VAL A 584 -86.63 -25.32 -44.74
N ASP A 585 -85.77 -26.06 -44.04
CA ASP A 585 -84.65 -25.56 -43.22
C ASP A 585 -83.34 -25.46 -44.00
N MET A 586 -83.19 -26.22 -45.11
CA MET A 586 -82.04 -26.06 -46.02
C MET A 586 -82.11 -24.75 -46.80
N VAL A 587 -83.26 -24.06 -46.87
CA VAL A 587 -83.35 -22.71 -47.43
C VAL A 587 -82.89 -21.69 -46.37
N PRO A 588 -81.90 -20.83 -46.64
CA PRO A 588 -81.34 -19.90 -45.66
C PRO A 588 -82.19 -18.66 -45.39
N VAL A 589 -83.48 -18.87 -45.13
CA VAL A 589 -84.44 -17.83 -44.76
C VAL A 589 -85.32 -18.29 -43.60
N GLN A 590 -85.60 -17.36 -42.70
CA GLN A 590 -86.57 -17.55 -41.62
C GLN A 590 -87.96 -17.40 -42.23
N ILE A 591 -88.84 -18.38 -42.07
CA ILE A 591 -90.15 -18.41 -42.73
C ILE A 591 -91.23 -18.54 -41.65
N ARG A 592 -92.19 -17.62 -41.68
CA ARG A 592 -93.45 -17.72 -40.92
C ARG A 592 -94.65 -17.67 -41.82
N ARG A 593 -95.69 -18.36 -41.40
CA ARG A 593 -97.00 -18.39 -42.04
C ARG A 593 -98.03 -17.79 -41.11
N LEU A 594 -98.82 -16.85 -41.59
CA LEU A 594 -99.88 -16.19 -40.85
C LEU A 594 -101.25 -16.50 -41.48
N THR A 595 -102.32 -16.44 -40.69
CA THR A 595 -103.72 -16.49 -41.16
C THR A 595 -104.09 -15.22 -41.93
N PRO A 596 -105.25 -15.16 -42.61
CA PRO A 596 -105.71 -13.95 -43.32
C PRO A 596 -105.78 -12.70 -42.43
N LYS A 597 -106.01 -12.90 -41.13
CA LYS A 597 -106.10 -11.83 -40.13
C LYS A 597 -104.74 -11.46 -39.52
N GLY A 598 -103.65 -12.08 -39.99
CA GLY A 598 -102.28 -11.83 -39.56
C GLY A 598 -101.79 -12.70 -38.41
N GLU A 599 -102.57 -13.66 -37.91
CA GLU A 599 -102.13 -14.49 -36.77
C GLU A 599 -101.14 -15.58 -37.20
N PRO A 600 -99.94 -15.70 -36.60
CA PRO A 600 -98.98 -16.75 -36.93
C PRO A 600 -99.50 -18.15 -36.60
N VAL A 601 -99.21 -19.09 -37.50
CA VAL A 601 -99.66 -20.49 -37.45
C VAL A 601 -98.57 -21.51 -37.78
N PHE A 602 -97.40 -21.07 -38.26
CA PHE A 602 -96.26 -21.95 -38.52
C PHE A 602 -94.97 -21.14 -38.61
N PHE A 603 -93.88 -21.64 -38.02
CA PHE A 603 -92.51 -21.16 -38.16
C PHE A 603 -91.63 -22.32 -38.65
N ASN A 604 -90.72 -22.08 -39.61
CA ASN A 604 -89.69 -23.08 -39.96
C ASN A 604 -88.61 -23.16 -38.87
N LYS A 605 -87.80 -24.21 -38.85
CA LYS A 605 -86.80 -24.37 -37.79
C LYS A 605 -85.79 -23.23 -37.82
N ARG A 606 -85.43 -22.70 -39.00
CA ARG A 606 -84.54 -21.53 -39.08
C ARG A 606 -85.09 -20.29 -38.37
N LEU A 607 -86.41 -20.15 -38.26
CA LEU A 607 -87.06 -19.08 -37.49
C LEU A 607 -87.17 -19.44 -36.00
N ILE A 608 -87.50 -20.69 -35.68
CA ILE A 608 -87.60 -21.17 -34.29
C ILE A 608 -86.22 -21.18 -33.60
N ASP A 609 -85.18 -21.71 -34.25
CA ASP A 609 -83.77 -21.68 -33.80
C ASP A 609 -83.26 -20.24 -33.67
N PHE A 610 -83.79 -19.34 -34.49
CA PHE A 610 -83.43 -17.94 -34.39
C PHE A 610 -84.05 -17.32 -33.14
N PHE A 611 -85.33 -17.48 -32.79
CA PHE A 611 -85.97 -16.72 -31.69
C PHE A 611 -86.19 -17.50 -30.37
N GLY A 612 -86.14 -18.82 -30.41
CA GLY A 612 -86.37 -19.72 -29.27
C GLY A 612 -87.81 -19.76 -28.77
N LEU A 613 -88.74 -19.14 -29.49
CA LEU A 613 -90.16 -19.10 -29.18
C LEU A 613 -90.92 -19.70 -30.36
N ASP A 614 -91.86 -20.60 -30.05
CA ASP A 614 -92.77 -21.19 -31.04
C ASP A 614 -94.14 -20.47 -31.01
N VAL A 615 -94.96 -20.72 -32.03
CA VAL A 615 -96.25 -20.05 -32.26
C VAL A 615 -97.21 -20.16 -31.06
N GLY A 616 -97.10 -21.22 -30.25
CA GLY A 616 -98.00 -21.50 -29.12
C GLY A 616 -97.73 -20.69 -27.84
N ASP A 617 -96.50 -20.21 -27.62
CA ASP A 617 -96.11 -19.56 -26.35
C ASP A 617 -96.56 -18.09 -26.25
N MET A 618 -97.21 -17.61 -27.30
CA MET A 618 -97.44 -16.19 -27.54
C MET A 618 -98.91 -15.79 -27.34
N ASP A 619 -99.73 -16.68 -26.77
CA ASP A 619 -101.12 -16.38 -26.39
C ASP A 619 -101.18 -15.50 -25.14
N ARG A 620 -101.53 -14.22 -25.32
CA ARG A 620 -101.81 -13.28 -24.23
C ARG A 620 -103.28 -12.89 -24.22
N PRO A 621 -103.98 -12.95 -23.07
CA PRO A 621 -105.37 -12.51 -22.98
C PRO A 621 -105.50 -11.05 -23.41
N GLY A 622 -106.31 -10.78 -24.45
CA GLY A 622 -106.59 -9.43 -24.94
C GLY A 622 -105.65 -8.87 -26.03
N MET A 623 -104.69 -9.63 -26.56
CA MET A 623 -103.83 -9.23 -27.68
C MET A 623 -103.79 -10.28 -28.80
N SER A 624 -103.52 -9.85 -30.05
CA SER A 624 -103.18 -10.77 -31.14
C SER A 624 -101.82 -11.42 -30.90
N ARG A 625 -101.64 -12.68 -31.34
CA ARG A 625 -100.36 -13.40 -31.22
C ARG A 625 -99.27 -12.65 -31.96
N LEU A 626 -99.60 -12.11 -33.14
CA LEU A 626 -98.67 -11.31 -33.95
C LEU A 626 -98.15 -10.07 -33.21
N SER A 627 -99.01 -9.36 -32.50
CA SER A 627 -98.61 -8.14 -31.78
C SER A 627 -97.73 -8.47 -30.57
N SER A 628 -98.07 -9.54 -29.84
CA SER A 628 -97.24 -10.07 -28.76
C SER A 628 -95.84 -10.48 -29.26
N ILE A 629 -95.77 -11.13 -30.42
CA ILE A 629 -94.52 -11.54 -31.07
C ILE A 629 -93.65 -10.35 -31.40
N ILE A 630 -94.20 -9.29 -32.00
CA ILE A 630 -93.40 -8.12 -32.37
C ILE A 630 -92.89 -7.39 -31.12
N HIS A 631 -93.73 -7.20 -30.09
CA HIS A 631 -93.29 -6.56 -28.84
C HIS A 631 -92.23 -7.36 -28.07
N THR A 632 -92.20 -8.69 -28.25
CA THR A 632 -91.29 -9.56 -27.49
C THR A 632 -89.99 -9.84 -28.24
N LEU A 633 -90.06 -10.03 -29.55
CA LEU A 633 -88.95 -10.50 -30.38
C LEU A 633 -88.26 -9.40 -31.17
N VAL A 634 -88.87 -8.23 -31.35
CA VAL A 634 -88.23 -7.12 -32.06
C VAL A 634 -87.62 -6.16 -31.05
N HIS A 635 -86.51 -5.53 -31.41
CA HIS A 635 -85.89 -4.53 -30.53
C HIS A 635 -86.92 -3.46 -30.16
N PRO A 636 -87.02 -3.02 -28.89
CA PRO A 636 -88.03 -2.05 -28.46
C PRO A 636 -88.11 -0.83 -29.39
N ASP A 637 -86.97 -0.27 -29.78
CA ASP A 637 -86.86 0.84 -30.75
C ASP A 637 -87.49 0.56 -32.14
N ASP A 638 -87.46 -0.69 -32.59
CA ASP A 638 -87.91 -1.10 -33.92
C ASP A 638 -89.36 -1.65 -33.89
N SER A 639 -89.86 -2.02 -32.70
CA SER A 639 -91.13 -2.75 -32.51
C SER A 639 -92.37 -1.97 -32.93
N THR A 640 -92.48 -0.69 -32.52
CA THR A 640 -93.59 0.20 -32.87
C THR A 640 -93.69 0.41 -34.37
N ARG A 641 -92.54 0.65 -35.03
CA ARG A 641 -92.47 0.85 -36.47
C ARG A 641 -92.91 -0.40 -37.24
N LEU A 642 -92.52 -1.58 -36.77
CA LEU A 642 -92.92 -2.84 -37.41
C LEU A 642 -94.43 -3.10 -37.24
N LEU A 643 -95.00 -2.85 -36.06
CA LEU A 643 -96.44 -3.02 -35.81
C LEU A 643 -97.31 -2.16 -36.74
N GLU A 644 -96.97 -0.88 -36.91
CA GLU A 644 -97.69 0.01 -37.82
C GLU A 644 -97.61 -0.47 -39.27
N THR A 645 -96.44 -0.93 -39.69
CA THR A 645 -96.20 -1.44 -41.06
C THR A 645 -97.03 -2.71 -41.31
N VAL A 646 -97.02 -3.64 -40.36
CA VAL A 646 -97.77 -4.90 -40.45
C VAL A 646 -99.27 -4.64 -40.41
N HIS A 647 -99.77 -3.76 -39.52
CA HIS A 647 -101.19 -3.43 -39.43
C HIS A 647 -101.72 -2.82 -40.74
N ARG A 648 -100.95 -1.89 -41.33
CA ARG A 648 -101.27 -1.30 -42.63
C ARG A 648 -101.36 -2.38 -43.71
N SER A 649 -100.35 -3.25 -43.82
CA SER A 649 -100.31 -4.34 -44.80
C SER A 649 -101.48 -5.33 -44.66
N LEU A 650 -101.85 -5.71 -43.43
CA LEU A 650 -103.01 -6.59 -43.20
C LEU A 650 -104.34 -5.92 -43.55
N SER A 651 -104.47 -4.59 -43.36
CA SER A 651 -105.68 -3.83 -43.67
C SER A 651 -105.85 -3.52 -45.16
N SER A 652 -104.76 -3.23 -45.89
CA SER A 652 -104.80 -2.95 -47.33
C SER A 652 -104.70 -4.21 -48.19
N GLY A 653 -104.06 -5.26 -47.66
CA GLY A 653 -103.76 -6.49 -48.38
C GLY A 653 -102.49 -6.41 -49.24
N ASP A 654 -101.70 -5.34 -49.15
CA ASP A 654 -100.47 -5.17 -49.93
C ASP A 654 -99.24 -5.77 -49.21
N PRO A 655 -98.24 -6.28 -49.94
CA PRO A 655 -97.00 -6.79 -49.34
C PRO A 655 -96.15 -5.68 -48.68
N PHE A 656 -95.24 -6.06 -47.77
CA PHE A 656 -94.29 -5.12 -47.15
C PHE A 656 -92.86 -5.68 -47.10
N SER A 657 -91.85 -4.79 -47.04
CA SER A 657 -90.44 -5.10 -46.79
C SER A 657 -89.86 -4.11 -45.77
N ILE A 658 -89.11 -4.59 -44.77
CA ILE A 658 -88.53 -3.74 -43.73
C ILE A 658 -87.34 -4.42 -43.05
N LYS A 659 -86.27 -3.64 -42.79
CA LYS A 659 -85.11 -4.07 -41.98
C LYS A 659 -85.29 -3.70 -40.52
N TYR A 660 -85.05 -4.65 -39.63
CA TYR A 660 -85.19 -4.43 -38.19
C TYR A 660 -84.31 -5.42 -37.43
N ARG A 661 -84.05 -5.09 -36.16
CA ARG A 661 -83.33 -5.98 -35.27
C ARG A 661 -84.31 -6.93 -34.64
N MET A 662 -84.09 -8.22 -34.89
CA MET A 662 -84.87 -9.27 -34.28
C MET A 662 -84.00 -10.02 -33.27
N ARG A 663 -84.56 -10.27 -32.10
CA ARG A 663 -83.91 -10.83 -30.93
C ARG A 663 -83.71 -12.31 -31.08
N ARG A 664 -82.49 -12.75 -31.28
CA ARG A 664 -82.19 -14.17 -31.31
C ARG A 664 -82.46 -14.82 -29.94
N VAL A 665 -82.59 -16.14 -29.88
CA VAL A 665 -82.89 -16.94 -28.68
C VAL A 665 -81.93 -16.68 -27.52
N ASP A 666 -80.66 -16.40 -27.83
CA ASP A 666 -79.61 -16.01 -26.88
C ASP A 666 -79.83 -14.60 -26.28
N GLY A 667 -80.90 -13.93 -26.71
CA GLY A 667 -81.26 -12.59 -26.30
C GLY A 667 -80.56 -11.49 -27.11
N ALA A 668 -79.58 -11.83 -27.95
CA ALA A 668 -78.86 -10.88 -28.77
C ALA A 668 -79.68 -10.47 -30.00
N TYR A 669 -79.70 -9.19 -30.30
CA TYR A 669 -80.39 -8.68 -31.48
C TYR A 669 -79.52 -8.83 -32.72
N ARG A 670 -80.05 -9.45 -33.78
CA ARG A 670 -79.39 -9.55 -35.10
C ARG A 670 -80.22 -8.84 -36.18
N TRP A 671 -79.53 -8.31 -37.18
CA TRP A 671 -80.19 -7.59 -38.26
C TRP A 671 -80.86 -8.53 -39.26
N VAL A 672 -82.14 -8.28 -39.53
CA VAL A 672 -82.89 -9.05 -40.53
C VAL A 672 -83.61 -8.14 -41.51
N ASP A 673 -83.77 -8.59 -42.76
CA ASP A 673 -84.66 -8.00 -43.76
C ASP A 673 -85.93 -8.86 -43.88
N GLY A 674 -87.06 -8.35 -43.38
CA GLY A 674 -88.34 -9.05 -43.37
C GLY A 674 -89.25 -8.63 -44.51
N ARG A 675 -89.86 -9.61 -45.20
CA ARG A 675 -90.82 -9.42 -46.29
C ARG A 675 -92.07 -10.26 -46.13
N ALA A 676 -93.25 -9.69 -46.35
CA ALA A 676 -94.53 -10.40 -46.27
C ALA A 676 -95.29 -10.36 -47.60
N GLU A 677 -95.80 -11.52 -48.01
CA GLU A 677 -96.58 -11.74 -49.23
C GLU A 677 -97.91 -12.45 -48.91
N PRO A 678 -99.07 -11.96 -49.40
CA PRO A 678 -100.35 -12.63 -49.19
C PRO A 678 -100.57 -13.71 -50.24
N LEU A 679 -100.89 -14.93 -49.78
CA LEU A 679 -101.49 -15.95 -50.63
C LEU A 679 -102.99 -15.69 -50.72
N ARG A 680 -103.50 -15.51 -51.94
CA ARG A 680 -104.92 -15.26 -52.22
C ARG A 680 -105.58 -16.47 -52.86
N ASP A 681 -106.88 -16.59 -52.69
CA ASP A 681 -107.74 -17.51 -53.42
C ASP A 681 -108.13 -16.94 -54.79
N GLN A 682 -108.87 -17.72 -55.56
CA GLN A 682 -109.29 -17.39 -56.94
C GLN A 682 -110.26 -16.19 -57.00
N ASN A 683 -110.88 -15.81 -55.88
CA ASN A 683 -111.79 -14.67 -55.78
C ASN A 683 -111.10 -13.42 -55.23
N GLY A 684 -109.76 -13.47 -55.05
CA GLY A 684 -108.95 -12.36 -54.55
C GLY A 684 -108.91 -12.22 -53.04
N ALA A 685 -109.58 -13.10 -52.28
CA ALA A 685 -109.57 -13.09 -50.83
C ALA A 685 -108.27 -13.73 -50.31
N ILE A 686 -107.69 -13.17 -49.25
CA ILE A 686 -106.44 -13.69 -48.68
C ILE A 686 -106.73 -14.98 -47.90
N ILE A 687 -106.00 -16.06 -48.20
CA ILE A 687 -106.06 -17.37 -47.53
C ILE A 687 -105.05 -17.44 -46.38
N GLN A 688 -103.86 -16.87 -46.58
CA GLN A 688 -102.77 -16.86 -45.60
C GLN A 688 -101.68 -15.89 -46.04
N TRP A 689 -100.80 -15.50 -45.13
CA TRP A 689 -99.61 -14.71 -45.44
C TRP A 689 -98.36 -15.55 -45.24
N TYR A 690 -97.42 -15.44 -46.17
CA TYR A 690 -96.07 -15.95 -46.00
C TYR A 690 -95.15 -14.78 -45.73
N VAL A 691 -94.40 -14.84 -44.63
CA VAL A 691 -93.43 -13.82 -44.28
C VAL A 691 -92.08 -14.49 -44.17
N ILE A 692 -91.12 -13.98 -44.92
CA ILE A 692 -89.73 -14.41 -44.84
C ILE A 692 -88.91 -13.34 -44.13
N SER A 693 -87.83 -13.73 -43.46
CA SER A 693 -86.84 -12.83 -42.89
C SER A 693 -85.45 -13.39 -43.18
N VAL A 694 -84.64 -12.61 -43.90
CA VAL A 694 -83.26 -12.99 -44.25
C VAL A 694 -82.34 -12.40 -43.20
N ASP A 695 -81.46 -13.22 -42.61
CA ASP A 695 -80.39 -12.72 -41.75
C ASP A 695 -79.33 -12.03 -42.60
N ILE A 696 -79.10 -10.74 -42.36
CA ILE A 696 -78.08 -9.93 -43.05
C ILE A 696 -76.92 -9.58 -42.10
N ASP A 697 -76.86 -10.23 -40.95
CA ASP A 697 -75.89 -9.90 -39.90
C ASP A 697 -74.47 -10.29 -40.31
N ASP A 698 -74.27 -11.35 -41.10
CA ASP A 698 -72.93 -11.70 -41.61
C ASP A 698 -72.42 -10.69 -42.65
N GLU A 699 -73.31 -10.05 -43.43
CA GLU A 699 -72.94 -8.99 -44.37
C GLU A 699 -72.62 -7.68 -43.62
N MET A 700 -73.41 -7.35 -42.58
CA MET A 700 -73.12 -6.24 -41.68
C MET A 700 -71.81 -6.50 -40.89
N ARG A 701 -71.56 -7.73 -40.42
CA ARG A 701 -70.33 -8.16 -39.73
C ARG A 701 -69.14 -8.28 -40.67
N ALA A 702 -69.30 -8.60 -41.95
CA ALA A 702 -68.19 -8.61 -42.90
C ALA A 702 -67.72 -7.18 -43.19
N GLN A 703 -68.67 -6.22 -43.24
CA GLN A 703 -68.36 -4.80 -43.29
C GLN A 703 -67.67 -4.31 -42.01
N GLU A 704 -68.07 -4.84 -40.86
CA GLU A 704 -67.43 -4.60 -39.57
C GLU A 704 -66.06 -5.29 -39.45
N ALA A 705 -65.90 -6.50 -39.99
CA ALA A 705 -64.66 -7.27 -40.03
C ALA A 705 -63.64 -6.66 -40.99
N LEU A 706 -64.08 -6.02 -42.07
CA LEU A 706 -63.19 -5.23 -42.93
C LEU A 706 -62.65 -4.02 -42.15
N ARG A 707 -63.51 -3.33 -41.38
CA ARG A 707 -63.09 -2.25 -40.48
C ARG A 707 -62.21 -2.74 -39.34
N ASP A 708 -62.47 -3.93 -38.80
CA ASP A 708 -61.67 -4.52 -37.73
C ASP A 708 -60.34 -5.06 -38.26
N ARG A 709 -60.27 -5.55 -39.50
CA ARG A 709 -59.02 -5.93 -40.19
C ARG A 709 -58.18 -4.71 -40.53
N GLU A 710 -58.79 -3.61 -40.96
CA GLU A 710 -58.12 -2.31 -41.11
C GLU A 710 -57.59 -1.82 -39.75
N ARG A 711 -58.37 -1.93 -38.67
CA ARG A 711 -57.90 -1.64 -37.30
C ARG A 711 -56.78 -2.58 -36.85
N GLU A 712 -56.88 -3.87 -37.12
CA GLU A 712 -55.88 -4.89 -36.76
C GLU A 712 -54.56 -4.61 -37.49
N LEU A 713 -54.60 -4.33 -38.79
CA LEU A 713 -53.41 -3.94 -39.57
C LEU A 713 -52.81 -2.62 -39.06
N SER A 714 -53.62 -1.62 -38.74
CA SER A 714 -53.15 -0.39 -38.09
C SER A 714 -52.53 -0.66 -36.71
N GLN A 715 -53.10 -1.57 -35.91
CA GLN A 715 -52.55 -1.97 -34.62
C GLN A 715 -51.24 -2.72 -34.76
N LEU A 716 -51.13 -3.66 -35.71
CA LEU A 716 -49.89 -4.39 -36.00
C LEU A 716 -48.74 -3.45 -36.37
N VAL A 717 -48.98 -2.47 -37.26
CA VAL A 717 -47.98 -1.45 -37.64
C VAL A 717 -47.58 -0.57 -36.44
N ASN A 718 -48.51 -0.30 -35.52
CA ASN A 718 -48.22 0.44 -34.29
C ASN A 718 -47.49 -0.40 -33.22
N MET A 719 -47.57 -1.72 -33.28
CA MET A 719 -46.86 -2.62 -32.35
C MET A 719 -45.39 -2.83 -32.72
N VAL A 720 -45.01 -2.69 -34.00
CA VAL A 720 -43.61 -2.79 -34.47
C VAL A 720 -42.74 -1.80 -33.68
N PRO A 721 -41.66 -2.24 -33.02
CA PRO A 721 -40.80 -1.40 -32.16
C PRO A 721 -39.86 -0.49 -32.97
N SER A 722 -40.37 0.14 -34.02
CA SER A 722 -39.64 1.07 -34.88
C SER A 722 -40.49 2.30 -35.16
N LEU A 723 -39.83 3.44 -35.38
CA LEU A 723 -40.52 4.67 -35.75
C LEU A 723 -40.77 4.64 -37.26
N LEU A 724 -42.00 4.33 -37.66
CA LEU A 724 -42.35 4.09 -39.07
C LEU A 724 -43.05 5.31 -39.67
N TRP A 725 -42.68 5.61 -40.91
CA TRP A 725 -43.22 6.74 -41.64
C TRP A 725 -43.37 6.42 -43.13
N ARG A 726 -44.32 7.10 -43.77
CA ARG A 726 -44.58 6.99 -45.20
C ARG A 726 -44.75 8.35 -45.83
N LEU A 727 -44.08 8.58 -46.95
CA LEU A 727 -44.21 9.81 -47.74
C LEU A 727 -44.81 9.51 -49.12
N ASN A 728 -45.44 10.50 -49.74
CA ASN A 728 -45.83 10.45 -51.15
C ASN A 728 -44.59 10.65 -52.07
N PRO A 729 -44.72 10.54 -53.41
CA PRO A 729 -43.60 10.72 -54.34
C PRO A 729 -42.92 12.10 -54.24
N GLU A 730 -43.68 13.13 -53.88
CA GLU A 730 -43.20 14.51 -53.72
C GLU A 730 -42.58 14.78 -52.33
N GLY A 731 -42.47 13.77 -51.47
CA GLY A 731 -41.86 13.86 -50.14
C GLY A 731 -42.77 14.38 -49.02
N ALA A 732 -44.07 14.52 -49.24
CA ALA A 732 -45.04 14.90 -48.20
C ALA A 732 -45.45 13.69 -47.34
N PRO A 733 -45.53 13.83 -46.01
CA PRO A 733 -45.92 12.74 -45.11
C PRO A 733 -47.39 12.34 -45.29
N THR A 734 -47.61 11.03 -45.44
CA THR A 734 -48.94 10.42 -45.63
C THR A 734 -49.33 9.46 -44.53
N PHE A 735 -48.37 8.99 -43.73
CA PHE A 735 -48.61 8.14 -42.57
C PHE A 735 -47.43 8.18 -41.61
N PHE A 736 -47.74 8.18 -40.32
CA PHE A 736 -46.80 7.95 -39.22
C PHE A 736 -47.44 6.94 -38.27
N ASN A 737 -46.66 5.96 -37.79
CA ASN A 737 -47.17 5.06 -36.77
C ASN A 737 -47.23 5.76 -35.40
N GLN A 738 -48.04 5.23 -34.50
CA GLN A 738 -48.29 5.82 -33.18
C GLN A 738 -46.98 6.01 -32.38
N ARG A 739 -46.02 5.08 -32.50
CA ARG A 739 -44.73 5.18 -31.83
C ARG A 739 -43.90 6.38 -32.28
N LEU A 740 -43.91 6.74 -33.57
CA LEU A 740 -43.22 7.94 -34.05
C LEU A 740 -43.89 9.21 -33.52
N ILE A 741 -45.22 9.22 -33.44
CA ILE A 741 -45.98 10.34 -32.86
C ILE A 741 -45.67 10.49 -31.37
N ASP A 742 -45.71 9.38 -30.62
CA ASP A 742 -45.40 9.35 -29.19
C ASP A 742 -43.93 9.72 -28.91
N PHE A 743 -43.01 9.24 -29.75
CA PHE A 743 -41.58 9.54 -29.64
C PHE A 743 -41.32 11.05 -29.85
N LEU A 744 -41.98 11.67 -30.83
CA LEU A 744 -41.81 13.10 -31.12
C LEU A 744 -42.62 14.01 -30.18
N GLY A 745 -43.76 13.54 -29.65
CA GLY A 745 -44.67 14.35 -28.84
C GLY A 745 -45.29 15.53 -29.60
N LEU A 746 -45.29 15.48 -30.93
CA LEU A 746 -45.82 16.53 -31.81
C LEU A 746 -47.11 16.06 -32.47
N ASP A 747 -48.13 16.93 -32.52
CA ASP A 747 -49.31 16.71 -33.36
C ASP A 747 -49.01 17.16 -34.79
N ILE A 748 -48.45 16.24 -35.58
CA ILE A 748 -47.92 16.52 -36.92
C ILE A 748 -49.06 16.80 -37.92
N VAL A 749 -50.31 16.43 -37.60
CA VAL A 749 -51.49 16.62 -38.48
C VAL A 749 -51.91 18.10 -38.56
N HIS A 750 -51.48 18.95 -37.63
CA HIS A 750 -51.84 20.37 -37.58
C HIS A 750 -50.70 21.35 -37.94
N MET A 751 -49.56 20.87 -38.47
CA MET A 751 -48.39 21.71 -38.77
C MET A 751 -48.34 22.23 -40.23
N GLU A 752 -49.45 22.76 -40.75
CA GLU A 752 -49.43 23.45 -42.05
C GLU A 752 -48.95 24.91 -41.88
N LYS A 753 -47.68 25.17 -42.23
CA LYS A 753 -47.17 26.53 -42.44
C LYS A 753 -47.40 26.92 -43.92
N PRO A 754 -48.03 28.07 -44.23
CA PRO A 754 -48.20 28.51 -45.61
C PRO A 754 -46.85 28.66 -46.33
N GLY A 755 -46.64 27.91 -47.40
CA GLY A 755 -45.44 28.01 -48.26
C GLY A 755 -44.24 27.12 -47.88
N VAL A 756 -44.35 26.26 -46.86
CA VAL A 756 -43.31 25.28 -46.47
C VAL A 756 -43.88 23.87 -46.61
N SER A 757 -43.14 22.93 -47.21
CA SER A 757 -43.60 21.53 -47.28
C SER A 757 -43.69 20.92 -45.88
N SER A 758 -44.69 20.08 -45.62
CA SER A 758 -44.92 19.51 -44.28
C SER A 758 -43.74 18.69 -43.76
N LEU A 759 -42.92 18.12 -44.65
CA LEU A 759 -41.65 17.46 -44.30
C LEU A 759 -40.57 18.47 -43.84
N ALA A 760 -40.43 19.60 -44.51
CA ALA A 760 -39.46 20.63 -44.12
C ALA A 760 -39.80 21.26 -42.77
N ALA A 761 -41.10 21.48 -42.49
CA ALA A 761 -41.56 21.94 -41.18
C ALA A 761 -41.29 20.91 -40.06
N LEU A 762 -41.40 19.62 -40.36
CA LEU A 762 -41.08 18.54 -39.41
C LEU A 762 -39.57 18.46 -39.13
N ILE A 763 -38.72 18.60 -40.16
CA ILE A 763 -37.26 18.65 -40.00
C ILE A 763 -36.87 19.85 -39.12
N GLU A 764 -37.46 21.03 -39.38
CA GLU A 764 -37.20 22.24 -38.58
C GLU A 764 -37.62 22.09 -37.11
N ALA A 765 -38.74 21.39 -36.84
CA ALA A 765 -39.30 21.26 -35.49
C ALA A 765 -38.67 20.14 -34.65
N ALA A 766 -38.27 19.04 -35.29
CA ALA A 766 -37.90 17.80 -34.61
C ALA A 766 -36.44 17.39 -34.78
N VAL A 767 -35.72 17.87 -35.79
CA VAL A 767 -34.31 17.51 -36.03
C VAL A 767 -33.40 18.58 -35.44
N HIS A 768 -32.25 18.17 -34.89
CA HIS A 768 -31.29 19.12 -34.34
C HIS A 768 -30.88 20.18 -35.38
N PRO A 769 -30.79 21.48 -35.03
CA PRO A 769 -30.51 22.55 -36.00
C PRO A 769 -29.27 22.32 -36.87
N ASP A 770 -28.19 21.79 -36.30
CA ASP A 770 -26.95 21.47 -37.03
C ASP A 770 -27.15 20.37 -38.10
N ASP A 771 -28.08 19.44 -37.87
CA ASP A 771 -28.29 18.27 -38.72
C ASP A 771 -29.39 18.52 -39.77
N ALA A 772 -30.30 19.49 -39.51
CA ALA A 772 -31.48 19.78 -40.30
C ALA A 772 -31.16 20.10 -41.78
N GLY A 773 -30.15 20.93 -42.04
CA GLY A 773 -29.75 21.29 -43.41
C GLY A 773 -29.20 20.09 -44.18
N SER A 774 -28.28 19.34 -43.55
CA SER A 774 -27.67 18.17 -44.16
C SER A 774 -28.67 17.02 -44.39
N LEU A 775 -29.67 16.89 -43.51
CA LEU A 775 -30.75 15.92 -43.67
C LEU A 775 -31.69 16.29 -44.83
N ALA A 776 -32.07 17.57 -44.95
CA ALA A 776 -32.91 18.05 -46.03
C ALA A 776 -32.26 17.84 -47.40
N GLU A 777 -30.95 18.10 -47.53
CA GLU A 777 -30.19 17.82 -48.75
C GLU A 777 -30.19 16.33 -49.12
N ALA A 778 -29.96 15.45 -48.14
CA ALA A 778 -29.94 14.01 -48.38
C ALA A 778 -31.31 13.46 -48.79
N LEU A 779 -32.40 13.94 -48.17
CA LEU A 779 -33.76 13.55 -48.55
C LEU A 779 -34.15 14.07 -49.93
N ASN A 780 -33.84 15.34 -50.24
CA ASN A 780 -34.09 15.92 -51.56
C ASN A 780 -33.32 15.18 -52.67
N HIS A 781 -32.08 14.76 -52.39
CA HIS A 781 -31.31 13.94 -53.31
C HIS A 781 -32.00 12.60 -53.56
N SER A 782 -32.38 11.86 -52.51
CA SER A 782 -33.12 10.59 -52.64
C SER A 782 -34.44 10.74 -53.38
N PHE A 783 -35.21 11.82 -53.16
CA PHE A 783 -36.44 12.07 -53.90
C PHE A 783 -36.20 12.37 -55.38
N ALA A 784 -35.12 13.09 -55.73
CA ALA A 784 -34.79 13.42 -57.11
C ALA A 784 -34.22 12.23 -57.89
N THR A 785 -33.43 11.36 -57.26
CA THR A 785 -32.76 10.23 -57.91
C THR A 785 -33.53 8.92 -57.80
N GLY A 786 -34.38 8.79 -56.78
CA GLY A 786 -35.05 7.54 -56.42
C GLY A 786 -34.15 6.51 -55.75
N GLU A 787 -32.98 6.92 -55.24
CA GLU A 787 -32.07 6.06 -54.48
C GLU A 787 -32.51 5.93 -53.01
N ARG A 788 -32.21 4.78 -52.40
CA ARG A 788 -32.53 4.52 -50.98
C ARG A 788 -31.91 5.60 -50.07
N PHE A 789 -32.66 6.05 -49.09
CA PHE A 789 -32.20 7.00 -48.08
C PHE A 789 -31.62 6.25 -46.88
N SER A 790 -30.46 6.65 -46.35
CA SER A 790 -29.91 6.14 -45.09
C SER A 790 -28.98 7.18 -44.46
N LYS A 791 -29.30 7.66 -43.25
CA LYS A 791 -28.50 8.68 -42.55
C LYS A 791 -28.69 8.64 -41.04
N GLN A 792 -27.64 9.00 -40.31
CA GLN A 792 -27.69 9.25 -38.87
C GLN A 792 -27.87 10.74 -38.61
N TYR A 793 -28.77 11.09 -37.69
CA TYR A 793 -29.05 12.48 -37.30
C TYR A 793 -29.68 12.50 -35.91
N ARG A 794 -29.66 13.66 -35.25
CA ARG A 794 -30.29 13.82 -33.93
C ARG A 794 -31.76 14.19 -34.08
N LEU A 795 -32.64 13.39 -33.47
CA LEU A 795 -34.07 13.59 -33.45
C LEU A 795 -34.54 13.91 -32.01
N ARG A 796 -35.39 14.91 -31.89
CA ARG A 796 -35.93 15.40 -30.62
C ARG A 796 -37.04 14.48 -30.15
N ARG A 797 -36.91 13.99 -28.91
CA ARG A 797 -37.94 13.23 -28.21
C ARG A 797 -38.98 14.15 -27.56
N ALA A 798 -40.15 13.62 -27.21
CA ALA A 798 -41.28 14.34 -26.61
C ALA A 798 -40.94 15.16 -25.35
N ASP A 799 -39.92 14.74 -24.59
CA ASP A 799 -39.42 15.43 -23.40
C ASP A 799 -38.44 16.58 -23.72
N GLY A 800 -38.13 16.80 -25.00
CA GLY A 800 -37.24 17.85 -25.48
C GLY A 800 -35.79 17.44 -25.64
N VAL A 801 -35.41 16.21 -25.27
CA VAL A 801 -34.03 15.72 -25.39
C VAL A 801 -33.77 15.21 -26.82
N TYR A 802 -32.64 15.61 -27.40
CA TYR A 802 -32.19 15.07 -28.68
C TYR A 802 -31.49 13.72 -28.47
N ARG A 803 -31.86 12.71 -29.28
CA ARG A 803 -31.23 11.39 -29.31
C ARG A 803 -30.73 11.07 -30.71
N TRP A 804 -29.63 10.33 -30.81
CA TRP A 804 -29.14 9.86 -32.10
C TRP A 804 -30.05 8.80 -32.69
N VAL A 805 -30.50 9.03 -33.92
CA VAL A 805 -31.30 8.07 -34.68
C VAL A 805 -30.66 7.75 -36.02
N LYS A 806 -30.92 6.56 -36.53
CA LYS A 806 -30.60 6.15 -37.90
C LYS A 806 -31.90 6.02 -38.70
N GLY A 807 -32.13 6.96 -39.61
CA GLY A 807 -33.24 6.91 -40.55
C GLY A 807 -32.86 6.15 -41.83
N SER A 808 -33.77 5.35 -42.36
CA SER A 808 -33.61 4.67 -43.64
C SER A 808 -34.95 4.61 -44.39
N ALA A 809 -34.94 4.74 -45.72
CA ALA A 809 -36.17 4.67 -46.51
C ALA A 809 -35.97 4.08 -47.91
N GLU A 810 -36.99 3.35 -48.37
CA GLU A 810 -37.05 2.70 -49.68
C GLU A 810 -38.26 3.20 -50.49
N PRO A 811 -38.10 3.39 -51.82
CA PRO A 811 -39.21 3.78 -52.68
C PRO A 811 -39.99 2.55 -53.18
N LEU A 812 -41.30 2.56 -52.97
CA LEU A 812 -42.24 1.67 -53.65
C LEU A 812 -42.49 2.19 -55.07
N ARG A 813 -42.33 1.33 -56.07
CA ARG A 813 -42.48 1.67 -57.50
C ARG A 813 -43.63 0.90 -58.13
N ASP A 814 -44.25 1.48 -59.16
CA ASP A 814 -45.22 0.79 -60.00
C ASP A 814 -44.55 -0.06 -61.09
N GLU A 815 -45.35 -0.76 -61.89
CA GLU A 815 -44.90 -1.61 -63.00
C GLU A 815 -44.16 -0.83 -64.10
N SER A 816 -44.31 0.51 -64.15
CA SER A 816 -43.61 1.41 -65.08
C SER A 816 -42.30 1.98 -64.52
N GLY A 817 -41.98 1.68 -63.25
CA GLY A 817 -40.80 2.16 -62.54
C GLY A 817 -40.96 3.52 -61.85
N GLN A 818 -42.15 4.13 -61.92
CA GLN A 818 -42.46 5.40 -61.26
C GLN A 818 -42.65 5.17 -59.76
N ILE A 819 -42.12 6.08 -58.93
CA ILE A 819 -42.26 5.99 -57.47
C ILE A 819 -43.69 6.33 -57.08
N ILE A 820 -44.34 5.42 -56.36
CA ILE A 820 -45.70 5.59 -55.83
C ILE A 820 -45.65 6.17 -54.41
N GLN A 821 -44.73 5.67 -53.57
CA GLN A 821 -44.59 6.08 -52.16
C GLN A 821 -43.18 5.78 -51.64
N TRP A 822 -42.78 6.48 -50.57
CA TRP A 822 -41.57 6.17 -49.81
C TRP A 822 -41.94 5.57 -48.46
N TYR A 823 -41.33 4.44 -48.11
CA TYR A 823 -41.48 3.79 -46.81
C TYR A 823 -40.18 3.93 -46.02
N GLY A 824 -40.27 4.52 -44.85
CA GLY A 824 -39.12 4.76 -44.00
C GLY A 824 -39.29 4.25 -42.59
N LEU A 825 -38.16 3.86 -42.01
CA LEU A 825 -38.02 3.50 -40.61
C LEU A 825 -36.92 4.35 -39.99
N THR A 826 -37.08 4.68 -38.72
CA THR A 826 -36.09 5.37 -37.92
C THR A 826 -35.86 4.59 -36.63
N ASN A 827 -34.60 4.19 -36.41
CA ASN A 827 -34.16 3.46 -35.22
C ASN A 827 -33.40 4.38 -34.28
N ASP A 828 -33.71 4.33 -32.99
CA ASP A 828 -32.92 5.00 -31.95
C ASP A 828 -31.62 4.20 -31.71
N ILE A 829 -30.47 4.89 -31.81
CA ILE A 829 -29.13 4.29 -31.67
C ILE A 829 -28.32 4.98 -30.55
N ASP A 830 -28.94 5.85 -29.75
CA ASP A 830 -28.24 6.65 -28.74
C ASP A 830 -27.57 5.77 -27.67
N ASP A 831 -28.28 4.74 -27.19
CA ASP A 831 -27.76 3.84 -26.15
C ASP A 831 -26.63 2.95 -26.69
N GLN A 832 -26.72 2.51 -27.96
CA GLN A 832 -25.65 1.75 -28.61
C GLN A 832 -24.37 2.58 -28.76
N LEU A 833 -24.50 3.84 -29.22
CA LEU A 833 -23.37 4.75 -29.35
C LEU A 833 -22.73 5.08 -27.99
N ARG A 834 -23.53 5.21 -26.92
CA ARG A 834 -23.00 5.42 -25.56
C ARG A 834 -22.20 4.23 -25.06
N ILE A 835 -22.66 3.00 -25.25
CA ILE A 835 -21.93 1.79 -24.82
C ILE A 835 -20.62 1.66 -25.60
N GLU A 836 -20.60 1.93 -26.90
CA GLU A 836 -19.38 1.91 -27.70
C GLU A 836 -18.39 3.01 -27.27
N GLU A 837 -18.87 4.21 -26.95
CA GLU A 837 -18.04 5.31 -26.45
C GLU A 837 -17.50 5.01 -25.04
N GLU A 838 -18.33 4.51 -24.13
CA GLU A 838 -17.95 4.09 -22.77
C GLU A 838 -16.91 2.96 -22.81
N LEU A 839 -17.05 2.00 -23.74
CA LEU A 839 -16.06 0.94 -23.93
C LEU A 839 -14.73 1.51 -24.41
N ARG A 840 -14.74 2.40 -25.41
CA ARG A 840 -13.52 3.08 -25.91
C ARG A 840 -12.87 3.96 -24.86
N GLU A 841 -13.66 4.69 -24.07
CA GLU A 841 -13.17 5.52 -22.98
C GLU A 841 -12.58 4.65 -21.87
N ARG A 842 -13.20 3.51 -21.55
CA ARG A 842 -12.69 2.55 -20.56
C ARG A 842 -11.41 1.88 -21.04
N GLU A 843 -11.33 1.46 -22.31
CA GLU A 843 -10.10 0.93 -22.92
C GLU A 843 -8.98 1.97 -22.93
N ARG A 844 -9.26 3.21 -23.32
CA ARG A 844 -8.29 4.31 -23.28
C ARG A 844 -7.85 4.63 -21.85
N SER A 845 -8.77 4.59 -20.89
CA SER A 845 -8.50 4.81 -19.48
C SER A 845 -7.58 3.72 -18.91
N LEU A 846 -7.85 2.44 -19.20
CA LEU A 846 -7.00 1.32 -18.79
C LEU A 846 -5.58 1.44 -19.38
N TRP A 847 -5.47 1.80 -20.66
CA TRP A 847 -4.18 2.08 -21.30
C TRP A 847 -3.45 3.26 -20.62
N GLN A 848 -4.16 4.35 -20.34
CA GLN A 848 -3.56 5.49 -19.63
C GLN A 848 -3.09 5.14 -18.22
N ILE A 849 -3.81 4.29 -17.49
CA ILE A 849 -3.39 3.83 -16.15
C ILE A 849 -2.02 3.12 -16.26
N VAL A 850 -1.87 2.15 -17.16
CA VAL A 850 -0.60 1.42 -17.33
C VAL A 850 0.54 2.34 -17.76
N GLU A 851 0.28 3.31 -18.65
CA GLU A 851 1.28 4.28 -19.13
C GLU A 851 1.68 5.32 -18.05
N THR A 852 0.80 5.62 -17.10
CA THR A 852 1.04 6.67 -16.08
C THR A 852 1.43 6.12 -14.71
N LEU A 853 1.26 4.82 -14.46
CA LEU A 853 1.68 4.19 -13.21
C LEU A 853 3.16 4.43 -12.95
N PRO A 854 3.56 4.94 -11.76
CA PRO A 854 4.96 5.18 -11.41
C PRO A 854 5.71 3.88 -11.04
N ALA A 855 5.45 2.80 -11.76
CA ALA A 855 6.08 1.50 -11.62
C ALA A 855 6.70 1.10 -12.95
N MET A 856 7.84 0.40 -12.95
CA MET A 856 8.43 -0.11 -14.19
C MET A 856 7.75 -1.43 -14.55
N ILE A 857 7.00 -1.47 -15.65
CA ILE A 857 6.17 -2.61 -16.05
C ILE A 857 6.63 -3.14 -17.41
N ASP A 858 6.72 -4.46 -17.51
CA ASP A 858 6.97 -5.20 -18.75
C ASP A 858 5.91 -6.30 -18.89
N CYS A 859 5.44 -6.53 -20.11
CA CYS A 859 4.56 -7.63 -20.44
C CYS A 859 5.28 -8.54 -21.42
N ALA A 860 5.31 -9.83 -21.14
CA ALA A 860 5.98 -10.82 -21.98
C ALA A 860 4.99 -11.88 -22.50
N ALA A 861 5.26 -12.42 -23.67
CA ALA A 861 4.53 -13.53 -24.28
C ALA A 861 4.70 -14.81 -23.44
N PRO A 862 3.89 -15.87 -23.66
CA PRO A 862 3.95 -17.10 -22.85
C PRO A 862 5.32 -17.77 -22.77
N ASP A 863 6.16 -17.59 -23.80
CA ASP A 863 7.55 -18.07 -23.87
C ASP A 863 8.56 -17.17 -23.13
N GLY A 864 8.09 -16.08 -22.51
CA GLY A 864 8.90 -15.12 -21.76
C GLY A 864 9.46 -13.99 -22.61
N GLU A 865 9.15 -13.91 -23.90
CA GLU A 865 9.64 -12.82 -24.75
C GLU A 865 8.94 -11.50 -24.44
N PRO A 866 9.67 -10.42 -24.09
CA PRO A 866 9.06 -9.11 -23.89
C PRO A 866 8.26 -8.64 -25.12
N VAL A 867 7.07 -8.11 -24.89
CA VAL A 867 6.13 -7.61 -25.90
C VAL A 867 5.86 -6.12 -25.72
N TYR A 868 5.81 -5.65 -24.47
CA TYR A 868 5.46 -4.27 -24.15
C TYR A 868 6.19 -3.79 -22.90
N ARG A 869 6.66 -2.53 -22.92
CA ARG A 869 7.21 -1.81 -21.77
C ARG A 869 6.52 -0.46 -21.61
N ASN A 870 6.12 -0.16 -20.39
CA ASN A 870 5.60 1.17 -20.10
C ASN A 870 6.70 2.24 -20.13
N PRO A 871 6.34 3.55 -20.19
CA PRO A 871 7.31 4.64 -20.27
C PRO A 871 8.36 4.63 -19.14
N GLN A 872 7.95 4.28 -17.92
CA GLN A 872 8.79 4.28 -16.74
C GLN A 872 9.96 3.30 -16.90
N LEU A 873 9.70 2.07 -17.37
CA LEU A 873 10.76 1.09 -17.61
C LEU A 873 11.63 1.47 -18.81
N ARG A 874 11.04 2.02 -19.89
CA ARG A 874 11.77 2.49 -21.07
C ARG A 874 12.74 3.63 -20.73
N ASP A 875 12.28 4.60 -19.97
CA ASP A 875 13.07 5.76 -19.56
C ASP A 875 14.14 5.35 -18.54
N PHE A 876 13.85 4.36 -17.69
CA PHE A 876 14.84 3.78 -16.77
C PHE A 876 15.95 3.07 -17.53
N LEU A 877 15.63 2.19 -18.49
CA LEU A 877 16.62 1.39 -19.22
C LEU A 877 17.38 2.19 -20.29
N GLY A 878 16.74 3.20 -20.89
CA GLY A 878 17.36 4.08 -21.90
C GLY A 878 17.40 3.53 -23.32
N TYR A 879 16.72 2.41 -23.60
CA TYR A 879 16.63 1.82 -24.93
C TYR A 879 15.23 1.23 -25.16
N LYS A 880 14.80 1.15 -26.42
CA LYS A 880 13.50 0.56 -26.80
C LYS A 880 13.61 -0.94 -27.05
N LEU A 881 12.46 -1.62 -26.99
CA LEU A 881 12.40 -3.07 -27.18
C LEU A 881 12.88 -3.49 -28.58
N GLU A 882 12.51 -2.71 -29.59
CA GLU A 882 12.80 -2.96 -31.01
C GLU A 882 14.30 -2.83 -31.34
N GLU A 883 15.08 -2.17 -30.48
CA GLU A 883 16.54 -2.05 -30.64
C GLU A 883 17.29 -3.35 -30.33
N LEU A 884 16.63 -4.30 -29.66
CA LEU A 884 17.18 -5.62 -29.37
C LEU A 884 16.91 -6.64 -30.49
N ASP A 885 16.09 -6.29 -31.48
CA ASP A 885 15.77 -7.14 -32.62
C ASP A 885 16.98 -7.33 -33.56
N GLY A 886 17.19 -8.56 -34.05
CA GLY A 886 18.23 -8.86 -35.04
C GLY A 886 19.64 -9.09 -34.47
N THR A 887 19.78 -9.16 -33.14
CA THR A 887 21.07 -9.43 -32.46
C THR A 887 21.47 -10.93 -32.43
N GLY A 888 20.66 -11.81 -33.02
CA GLY A 888 20.90 -13.27 -33.04
C GLY A 888 20.57 -13.99 -31.73
N LYS A 889 20.03 -13.27 -30.73
CA LYS A 889 19.51 -13.77 -29.46
C LYS A 889 18.00 -13.51 -29.35
N THR A 890 17.33 -14.21 -28.43
CA THR A 890 15.95 -13.89 -28.01
C THR A 890 15.90 -12.49 -27.37
N ARG A 891 14.75 -11.81 -27.43
CA ARG A 891 14.61 -10.47 -26.79
C ARG A 891 14.78 -10.57 -25.28
N LEU A 892 14.35 -11.69 -24.68
CA LEU A 892 14.58 -12.01 -23.28
C LEU A 892 16.08 -12.08 -22.95
N ASP A 893 16.87 -12.89 -23.66
CA ASP A 893 18.31 -12.99 -23.40
C ASP A 893 19.03 -11.66 -23.64
N GLY A 894 18.67 -10.95 -24.71
CA GLY A 894 19.22 -9.62 -25.00
C GLY A 894 18.95 -8.62 -23.88
N THR A 895 17.74 -8.65 -23.31
CA THR A 895 17.33 -7.79 -22.19
C THR A 895 18.12 -8.12 -20.92
N LEU A 896 18.23 -9.39 -20.57
CA LEU A 896 18.94 -9.82 -19.36
C LEU A 896 20.43 -9.50 -19.44
N ASP A 897 21.07 -9.76 -20.58
CA ASP A 897 22.50 -9.47 -20.78
C ASP A 897 22.82 -7.97 -20.78
N ALA A 898 21.92 -7.13 -21.31
CA ALA A 898 22.13 -5.69 -21.40
C ALA A 898 21.73 -4.96 -20.10
N GLY A 899 20.75 -5.48 -19.37
CA GLY A 899 20.14 -4.83 -18.21
C GLY A 899 20.67 -5.32 -16.86
N VAL A 900 20.96 -6.61 -16.69
CA VAL A 900 21.30 -7.17 -15.36
C VAL A 900 22.80 -7.05 -15.08
N HIS A 901 23.16 -6.80 -13.82
CA HIS A 901 24.56 -6.75 -13.40
C HIS A 901 25.29 -8.09 -13.68
N PRO A 902 26.56 -8.07 -14.12
CA PRO A 902 27.31 -9.28 -14.48
C PRO A 902 27.35 -10.38 -13.40
N ASP A 903 27.44 -10.02 -12.12
CA ASP A 903 27.42 -11.01 -11.04
C ASP A 903 26.04 -11.65 -10.82
N ASP A 904 24.96 -10.97 -11.22
CA ASP A 904 23.58 -11.37 -10.94
C ASP A 904 22.95 -12.12 -12.13
N VAL A 905 23.45 -11.89 -13.35
CA VAL A 905 22.82 -12.34 -14.62
C VAL A 905 22.65 -13.85 -14.70
N ALA A 906 23.63 -14.63 -14.24
CA ALA A 906 23.57 -16.09 -14.31
C ALA A 906 22.41 -16.64 -13.47
N GLY A 907 22.29 -16.16 -12.23
CA GLY A 907 21.21 -16.57 -11.34
C GLY A 907 19.86 -16.05 -11.82
N VAL A 908 19.78 -14.82 -12.34
CA VAL A 908 18.52 -14.28 -12.89
C VAL A 908 18.03 -15.16 -14.03
N LYS A 909 18.90 -15.54 -14.98
CA LYS A 909 18.54 -16.43 -16.09
C LYS A 909 18.03 -17.79 -15.62
N GLU A 910 18.69 -18.40 -14.63
CA GLU A 910 18.28 -19.68 -14.07
C GLU A 910 16.87 -19.62 -13.46
N ASN A 911 16.62 -18.63 -12.59
CA ASN A 911 15.31 -18.47 -11.94
C ASN A 911 14.20 -18.11 -12.94
N TYR A 912 14.50 -17.27 -13.93
CA TYR A 912 13.54 -16.94 -14.98
C TYR A 912 13.18 -18.16 -15.82
N ALA A 913 14.17 -18.97 -16.21
CA ALA A 913 13.94 -20.20 -16.96
C ALA A 913 13.10 -21.22 -16.17
N HIS A 914 13.33 -21.32 -14.86
CA HIS A 914 12.51 -22.16 -13.97
C HIS A 914 11.04 -21.69 -13.93
N SER A 915 10.83 -20.38 -13.77
CA SER A 915 9.48 -19.78 -13.75
C SER A 915 8.73 -20.02 -15.07
N LEU A 916 9.40 -19.84 -16.22
CA LEU A 916 8.82 -20.11 -17.53
C LEU A 916 8.46 -21.60 -17.72
N ALA A 917 9.28 -22.52 -17.22
CA ALA A 917 9.04 -23.96 -17.36
C ALA A 917 7.93 -24.50 -16.45
N THR A 918 7.78 -23.93 -15.24
CA THR A 918 6.82 -24.40 -14.22
C THR A 918 5.50 -23.62 -14.25
N GLY A 919 5.53 -22.38 -14.74
CA GLY A 919 4.41 -21.44 -14.62
C GLY A 919 4.24 -20.87 -13.20
N GLU A 920 5.23 -21.01 -12.32
CA GLU A 920 5.25 -20.39 -11.00
C GLU A 920 5.67 -18.92 -11.07
N PRO A 921 5.17 -18.03 -10.17
CA PRO A 921 5.58 -16.63 -10.14
C PRO A 921 7.07 -16.46 -9.85
N TYR A 922 7.71 -15.53 -10.55
CA TYR A 922 9.10 -15.13 -10.30
C TYR A 922 9.15 -13.95 -9.31
N ALA A 923 10.07 -13.98 -8.36
CA ALA A 923 10.38 -12.84 -7.50
C ALA A 923 11.86 -12.85 -7.11
N ARG A 924 12.59 -11.75 -7.38
CA ARG A 924 14.01 -11.65 -7.04
C ARG A 924 14.53 -10.21 -6.96
N ARG A 925 15.37 -9.95 -5.95
CA ARG A 925 16.19 -8.74 -5.86
C ARG A 925 17.49 -8.92 -6.65
N HIS A 926 17.79 -7.98 -7.53
CA HIS A 926 19.02 -7.97 -8.33
C HIS A 926 19.34 -6.56 -8.79
N ARG A 927 20.51 -6.35 -9.39
CA ARG A 927 20.91 -5.04 -9.90
C ARG A 927 20.56 -4.90 -11.38
N LEU A 928 19.86 -3.82 -11.71
CA LEU A 928 19.46 -3.45 -13.07
C LEU A 928 20.16 -2.14 -13.48
N ARG A 929 20.66 -2.11 -14.72
CA ARG A 929 21.39 -1.00 -15.30
C ARG A 929 20.41 0.06 -15.80
N ARG A 930 20.60 1.28 -15.34
CA ARG A 930 19.87 2.47 -15.77
C ARG A 930 20.48 3.05 -17.06
N PHE A 931 19.77 3.96 -17.72
CA PHE A 931 20.16 4.62 -18.96
C PHE A 931 21.53 5.31 -18.91
N ASP A 932 21.98 5.75 -17.74
CA ASP A 932 23.28 6.40 -17.51
C ASP A 932 24.43 5.41 -17.24
N GLY A 933 24.12 4.12 -17.18
CA GLY A 933 25.06 3.05 -16.88
C GLY A 933 25.23 2.75 -15.38
N GLU A 934 24.55 3.48 -14.48
CA GLU A 934 24.51 3.15 -13.05
C GLU A 934 23.69 1.87 -12.83
N TYR A 935 24.17 0.98 -11.95
CA TYR A 935 23.41 -0.17 -11.52
C TYR A 935 22.64 0.17 -10.25
N ARG A 936 21.34 -0.10 -10.25
CA ARG A 936 20.45 0.10 -9.10
C ARG A 936 19.84 -1.19 -8.65
N TRP A 937 19.63 -1.32 -7.35
CA TRP A 937 18.89 -2.46 -6.81
C TRP A 937 17.42 -2.37 -7.21
N VAL A 938 16.93 -3.44 -7.83
CA VAL A 938 15.53 -3.61 -8.17
C VAL A 938 14.99 -4.91 -7.59
N GLU A 939 13.71 -4.91 -7.23
CA GLU A 939 12.95 -6.13 -7.00
C GLU A 939 12.05 -6.39 -8.21
N THR A 940 12.31 -7.48 -8.92
CA THR A 940 11.52 -7.87 -10.08
C THR A 940 10.59 -9.01 -9.72
N ARG A 941 9.31 -8.85 -10.04
CA ARG A 941 8.26 -9.85 -9.85
C ARG A 941 7.58 -10.13 -11.18
N ALA A 942 7.37 -11.39 -11.55
CA ALA A 942 6.61 -11.78 -12.73
C ALA A 942 5.51 -12.78 -12.36
N ALA A 943 4.29 -12.56 -12.86
CA ALA A 943 3.15 -13.45 -12.65
C ALA A 943 2.47 -13.80 -13.98
N PRO A 944 2.04 -15.06 -14.17
CA PRO A 944 1.37 -15.49 -15.39
C PRO A 944 -0.10 -15.08 -15.40
N MET A 945 -0.55 -14.45 -16.48
CA MET A 945 -1.95 -14.26 -16.82
C MET A 945 -2.44 -15.47 -17.60
N ARG A 946 -3.55 -16.06 -17.16
CA ARG A 946 -4.12 -17.28 -17.76
C ARG A 946 -5.49 -17.00 -18.36
N ASN A 947 -5.84 -17.69 -19.43
CA ASN A 947 -7.20 -17.70 -19.98
C ASN A 947 -8.14 -18.61 -19.18
N ALA A 948 -9.41 -18.71 -19.59
CA ALA A 948 -10.42 -19.54 -18.93
C ALA A 948 -10.05 -21.04 -18.90
N GLU A 949 -9.23 -21.49 -19.85
CA GLU A 949 -8.73 -22.86 -19.97
C GLU A 949 -7.45 -23.11 -19.13
N GLY A 950 -6.95 -22.11 -18.39
CA GLY A 950 -5.77 -22.22 -17.53
C GLY A 950 -4.42 -22.10 -18.26
N VAL A 951 -4.43 -21.83 -19.56
CA VAL A 951 -3.23 -21.64 -20.39
C VAL A 951 -2.66 -20.24 -20.17
N ILE A 952 -1.34 -20.13 -20.01
CA ILE A 952 -0.65 -18.84 -19.88
C ILE A 952 -0.75 -18.09 -21.22
N VAL A 953 -1.35 -16.91 -21.20
CA VAL A 953 -1.48 -16.02 -22.37
C VAL A 953 -0.47 -14.88 -22.34
N GLN A 954 0.04 -14.51 -21.17
CA GLN A 954 1.01 -13.43 -20.97
C GLN A 954 1.68 -13.55 -19.60
N TRP A 955 2.88 -13.00 -19.45
CA TRP A 955 3.52 -12.74 -18.17
C TRP A 955 3.49 -11.24 -17.87
N ASN A 956 3.04 -10.87 -16.67
CA ASN A 956 3.05 -9.49 -16.19
C ASN A 956 4.23 -9.32 -15.24
N VAL A 957 5.17 -8.45 -15.61
CA VAL A 957 6.41 -8.21 -14.87
C VAL A 957 6.41 -6.80 -14.31
N ILE A 958 6.78 -6.66 -13.04
CA ILE A 958 6.98 -5.38 -12.38
C ILE A 958 8.40 -5.34 -11.83
N CYS A 959 9.12 -4.26 -12.08
CA CYS A 959 10.40 -3.95 -11.48
C CYS A 959 10.23 -2.75 -10.54
N LEU A 960 10.56 -2.92 -9.27
CA LEU A 960 10.50 -1.87 -8.25
C LEU A 960 11.93 -1.40 -7.97
N ASP A 961 12.21 -0.09 -8.10
CA ASP A 961 13.50 0.48 -7.67
C ASP A 961 13.54 0.53 -6.14
N ILE A 962 14.39 -0.31 -5.54
CA ILE A 962 14.58 -0.44 -4.10
C ILE A 962 15.94 0.11 -3.66
N ASP A 963 16.67 0.81 -4.54
CA ASP A 963 18.01 1.31 -4.26
C ASP A 963 18.04 2.28 -3.08
N GLY A 964 16.99 3.10 -2.93
CA GLY A 964 16.82 3.98 -1.77
C GLY A 964 16.62 3.22 -0.45
N GLU A 965 15.87 2.11 -0.48
CA GLU A 965 15.62 1.27 0.68
C GLU A 965 16.88 0.51 1.11
N VAL A 966 17.57 -0.12 0.15
CA VAL A 966 18.83 -0.84 0.40
C VAL A 966 19.91 0.09 0.93
N ARG A 967 20.04 1.31 0.38
CA ARG A 967 20.98 2.32 0.90
C ARG A 967 20.59 2.78 2.31
N ALA A 968 19.31 3.01 2.59
CA ALA A 968 18.85 3.42 3.91
C ALA A 968 19.07 2.33 4.98
N GLU A 969 18.83 1.06 4.65
CA GLU A 969 19.13 -0.07 5.55
C GLU A 969 20.63 -0.17 5.86
N GLU A 970 21.49 -0.02 4.84
CA GLU A 970 22.94 -0.06 5.03
C GLU A 970 23.45 1.14 5.82
N ASP A 971 22.96 2.35 5.55
CA ASP A 971 23.28 3.55 6.33
C ASP A 971 22.81 3.42 7.78
N LEU A 972 21.63 2.85 8.02
CA LEU A 972 21.11 2.58 9.36
C LEU A 972 21.96 1.54 10.09
N ARG A 973 22.40 0.48 9.39
CA ARG A 973 23.31 -0.53 9.95
C ARG A 973 24.64 0.10 10.35
N GLN A 974 25.23 0.89 9.47
CA GLN A 974 26.48 1.62 9.76
C GLN A 974 26.31 2.63 10.89
N ALA A 975 25.18 3.34 10.95
CA ALA A 975 24.86 4.26 12.04
C ALA A 975 24.69 3.53 13.37
N ARG A 976 24.00 2.37 13.41
CA ARG A 976 23.87 1.51 14.60
C ARG A 976 25.23 1.00 15.07
N GLU A 977 26.06 0.51 14.16
CA GLU A 977 27.43 0.06 14.48
C GLU A 977 28.32 1.22 14.96
N GLY A 978 28.12 2.43 14.42
CA GLY A 978 28.77 3.66 14.88
C GLY A 978 28.30 4.09 16.26
N LEU A 979 27.00 4.01 16.53
CA LEU A 979 26.39 4.38 17.80
C LEU A 979 26.77 3.41 18.91
N ALA A 980 26.79 2.11 18.64
CA ALA A 980 27.29 1.10 19.56
C ALA A 980 28.75 1.38 19.96
N ARG A 981 29.61 1.70 18.97
CA ARG A 981 31.00 2.10 19.23
C ARG A 981 31.12 3.42 20.01
N ALA A 982 30.31 4.42 19.68
CA ALA A 982 30.34 5.73 20.35
C ALA A 982 29.81 5.66 21.79
N SER A 983 28.74 4.90 22.04
CA SER A 983 28.20 4.63 23.36
C SER A 983 29.23 3.89 24.23
N GLN A 984 29.93 2.90 23.67
CA GLN A 984 31.02 2.19 24.34
C GLN A 984 32.18 3.13 24.74
N VAL A 985 32.54 4.09 23.88
CA VAL A 985 33.56 5.12 24.18
C VAL A 985 33.07 6.16 25.19
N ALA A 986 31.78 6.50 25.19
CA ALA A 986 31.20 7.43 26.16
C ALA A 986 31.14 6.83 27.58
N SER A 987 30.75 5.56 27.71
CA SER A 987 30.82 4.84 29.00
C SER A 987 32.27 4.75 29.53
N LEU A 988 33.25 4.60 28.62
CA LEU A 988 34.69 4.67 28.91
C LEU A 988 35.11 6.01 29.55
N ALA A 989 34.51 7.12 29.12
CA ALA A 989 34.80 8.46 29.62
C ALA A 989 34.20 8.72 31.01
N GLU A 990 32.96 8.28 31.27
CA GLU A 990 32.33 8.38 32.60
C GLU A 990 33.04 7.54 33.66
N LEU A 991 33.51 6.34 33.28
CA LEU A 991 34.17 5.39 34.19
C LEU A 991 35.61 5.79 34.56
N SER A 992 36.25 6.69 33.81
CA SER A 992 37.67 7.03 33.99
C SER A 992 37.98 7.66 35.36
N ALA A 993 37.07 8.49 35.89
CA ALA A 993 37.25 9.12 37.20
C ALA A 993 37.14 8.11 38.35
N SER A 994 36.23 7.14 38.23
CA SER A 994 36.01 6.09 39.23
C SER A 994 37.14 5.05 39.22
N ILE A 995 37.59 4.62 38.03
CA ILE A 995 38.77 3.76 37.85
C ILE A 995 40.02 4.39 38.46
N ALA A 996 40.24 5.68 38.18
CA ALA A 996 41.36 6.40 38.77
C ALA A 996 41.27 6.44 40.31
N HIS A 997 40.06 6.62 40.86
CA HIS A 997 39.85 6.64 42.31
C HIS A 997 40.13 5.27 42.97
N GLU A 998 39.63 4.18 42.40
CA GLU A 998 39.81 2.82 42.95
C GLU A 998 41.23 2.28 42.82
N VAL A 999 41.96 2.64 41.76
CA VAL A 999 43.37 2.24 41.59
C VAL A 999 44.29 3.09 42.48
N ASN A 1000 44.00 4.39 42.62
CA ASN A 1000 44.82 5.29 43.43
C ASN A 1000 44.71 5.04 44.93
N GLN A 1001 43.57 4.56 45.44
CA GLN A 1001 43.40 4.26 46.86
C GLN A 1001 44.42 3.24 47.43
N PRO A 1002 44.54 2.00 46.89
CA PRO A 1002 45.54 1.05 47.37
C PRO A 1002 46.97 1.49 47.06
N LEU A 1003 47.22 2.17 45.94
CA LEU A 1003 48.54 2.73 45.63
C LEU A 1003 48.98 3.81 46.62
N ALA A 1004 48.06 4.69 47.04
CA ALA A 1004 48.34 5.69 48.07
C ALA A 1004 48.64 5.02 49.42
N ALA A 1005 47.91 3.95 49.76
CA ALA A 1005 48.18 3.15 50.97
C ALA A 1005 49.55 2.45 50.91
N VAL A 1006 49.96 1.91 49.76
CA VAL A 1006 51.31 1.36 49.52
C VAL A 1006 52.38 2.41 49.78
N VAL A 1007 52.24 3.61 49.22
CA VAL A 1007 53.21 4.71 49.40
C VAL A 1007 53.28 5.15 50.87
N ALA A 1008 52.13 5.33 51.52
CA ALA A 1008 52.06 5.72 52.93
C ALA A 1008 52.67 4.66 53.87
N ASN A 1009 52.36 3.38 53.66
CA ASN A 1009 52.92 2.27 54.43
C ASN A 1009 54.42 2.09 54.16
N SER A 1010 54.89 2.39 52.94
CA SER A 1010 56.33 2.39 52.60
C SER A 1010 57.10 3.47 53.38
N HIS A 1011 56.57 4.70 53.44
CA HIS A 1011 57.16 5.76 54.26
C HIS A 1011 57.10 5.46 55.76
N ALA A 1012 56.05 4.80 56.25
CA ALA A 1012 55.94 4.38 57.63
C ALA A 1012 56.96 3.27 57.96
N CYS A 1013 57.10 2.28 57.07
CA CYS A 1013 58.12 1.22 57.18
C CYS A 1013 59.53 1.80 57.26
N GLN A 1014 59.86 2.73 56.34
CA GLN A 1014 61.14 3.43 56.35
C GLN A 1014 61.39 4.18 57.66
N ARG A 1015 60.37 4.87 58.20
CA ARG A 1015 60.46 5.56 59.50
C ARG A 1015 60.72 4.60 60.66
N TRP A 1016 60.09 3.43 60.69
CA TRP A 1016 60.30 2.45 61.76
C TRP A 1016 61.65 1.75 61.69
N LEU A 1017 62.21 1.58 60.49
CA LEU A 1017 63.57 1.06 60.28
C LEU A 1017 64.66 2.08 60.65
N LEU A 1018 64.40 3.37 60.46
CA LEU A 1018 65.35 4.46 60.79
C LEU A 1018 65.25 4.97 62.24
N ALA A 1019 64.29 4.51 63.04
CA ALA A 1019 64.17 4.86 64.45
C ALA A 1019 65.28 4.21 65.29
N GLU A 1020 65.67 4.83 66.42
CA GLU A 1020 66.66 4.25 67.35
C GLU A 1020 66.03 3.92 68.71
N PRO A 1021 66.00 2.64 69.14
CA PRO A 1021 66.37 1.45 68.34
C PRO A 1021 65.32 1.13 67.24
N PRO A 1022 65.72 0.45 66.14
CA PRO A 1022 64.82 0.12 65.03
C PRO A 1022 63.66 -0.76 65.46
N ASN A 1023 62.44 -0.38 65.07
CA ASN A 1023 61.24 -1.17 65.40
C ASN A 1023 60.92 -2.16 64.26
N MET A 1024 61.65 -3.28 64.28
CA MET A 1024 61.52 -4.34 63.26
C MET A 1024 60.12 -4.94 63.20
N GLU A 1025 59.43 -5.09 64.33
CA GLU A 1025 58.09 -5.66 64.37
C GLU A 1025 57.06 -4.77 63.64
N ARG A 1026 57.09 -3.45 63.89
CA ARG A 1026 56.21 -2.51 63.19
C ARG A 1026 56.57 -2.37 61.73
N ALA A 1027 57.86 -2.34 61.40
CA ALA A 1027 58.33 -2.32 60.01
C ALA A 1027 57.81 -3.53 59.23
N GLN A 1028 57.92 -4.73 59.80
CA GLN A 1028 57.47 -5.98 59.20
C GLN A 1028 55.93 -5.99 59.00
N ARG A 1029 55.15 -5.53 59.99
CA ARG A 1029 53.69 -5.35 59.82
C ARG A 1029 53.33 -4.33 58.73
N THR A 1030 54.08 -3.25 58.54
CA THR A 1030 53.87 -2.32 57.41
C THR A 1030 54.22 -2.94 56.07
N VAL A 1031 55.25 -3.79 55.98
CA VAL A 1031 55.57 -4.54 54.76
C VAL A 1031 54.44 -5.50 54.38
N GLU A 1032 53.87 -6.22 55.35
CA GLU A 1032 52.70 -7.07 55.09
C GLU A 1032 51.48 -6.27 54.59
N ARG A 1033 51.30 -5.03 55.05
CA ARG A 1033 50.26 -4.13 54.54
C ARG A 1033 50.55 -3.68 53.11
N ILE A 1034 51.81 -3.31 52.80
CA ILE A 1034 52.24 -2.97 51.43
C ILE A 1034 51.94 -4.11 50.46
N ILE A 1035 52.30 -5.35 50.81
CA ILE A 1035 52.05 -6.53 49.95
C ILE A 1035 50.54 -6.71 49.73
N ARG A 1036 49.74 -6.52 50.78
CA ARG A 1036 48.28 -6.64 50.72
C ARG A 1036 47.65 -5.57 49.83
N ASP A 1037 48.05 -4.31 50.00
CA ASP A 1037 47.54 -3.18 49.23
C ASP A 1037 48.00 -3.26 47.76
N ALA A 1038 49.23 -3.72 47.50
CA ALA A 1038 49.72 -3.98 46.15
C ALA A 1038 48.96 -5.11 45.43
N ASN A 1039 48.64 -6.20 46.14
CA ASN A 1039 47.79 -7.26 45.60
C ASN A 1039 46.36 -6.76 45.35
N SER A 1040 45.79 -5.94 46.25
CA SER A 1040 44.49 -5.30 46.02
C SER A 1040 44.50 -4.39 44.78
N ALA A 1041 45.56 -3.63 44.54
CA ALA A 1041 45.71 -2.83 43.33
C ALA A 1041 45.79 -3.71 42.07
N ALA A 1042 46.52 -4.82 42.13
CA ALA A 1042 46.60 -5.78 41.04
C ALA A 1042 45.23 -6.43 40.74
N ASP A 1043 44.44 -6.74 41.78
CA ASP A 1043 43.09 -7.27 41.63
C ASP A 1043 42.12 -6.25 41.02
N VAL A 1044 42.20 -4.97 41.40
CA VAL A 1044 41.44 -3.88 40.77
C VAL A 1044 41.80 -3.78 39.28
N VAL A 1045 43.09 -3.78 38.94
CA VAL A 1045 43.57 -3.74 37.55
C VAL A 1045 43.12 -4.98 36.76
N SER A 1046 43.11 -6.16 37.39
CA SER A 1046 42.61 -7.40 36.77
C SER A 1046 41.12 -7.32 36.45
N ARG A 1047 40.29 -6.80 37.38
CA ARG A 1047 38.86 -6.57 37.16
C ARG A 1047 38.61 -5.56 36.04
N ILE A 1048 39.37 -4.47 36.00
CA ILE A 1048 39.32 -3.47 34.93
C ILE A 1048 39.70 -4.12 33.59
N ARG A 1049 40.79 -4.90 33.53
CA ARG A 1049 41.24 -5.54 32.30
C ARG A 1049 40.25 -6.58 31.77
N ALA A 1050 39.50 -7.24 32.66
CA ALA A 1050 38.43 -8.18 32.29
C ALA A 1050 37.24 -7.47 31.61
N LEU A 1051 36.90 -6.24 32.01
CA LEU A 1051 35.85 -5.42 31.35
C LEU A 1051 36.19 -5.09 29.88
N PHE A 1052 37.47 -5.05 29.52
CA PHE A 1052 37.92 -4.60 28.21
C PHE A 1052 38.30 -5.72 27.23
N LYS A 1053 38.29 -6.99 27.66
CA LYS A 1053 38.76 -8.10 26.81
C LYS A 1053 37.59 -8.73 26.05
N GLN A 1054 37.23 -8.14 24.91
CA GLN A 1054 36.45 -8.82 23.88
C GLN A 1054 37.41 -9.64 23.00
N SER A 1055 37.30 -10.96 23.06
CA SER A 1055 37.90 -11.86 22.09
C SER A 1055 36.83 -12.90 21.74
N ALA A 1056 36.08 -12.63 20.67
CA ALA A 1056 35.10 -13.58 20.14
C ALA A 1056 35.77 -14.91 19.70
N ASP A 1057 37.08 -14.90 19.45
CA ASP A 1057 37.86 -16.01 18.88
C ASP A 1057 38.34 -17.11 19.86
N ARG A 1058 37.81 -17.19 21.09
CA ARG A 1058 38.35 -18.13 22.10
C ARG A 1058 37.35 -19.07 22.78
N ARG A 1059 36.15 -19.23 22.22
CA ARG A 1059 35.17 -20.21 22.72
C ARG A 1059 35.61 -21.61 22.33
N VAL A 1060 35.73 -22.50 23.31
CA VAL A 1060 36.10 -23.90 23.10
C VAL A 1060 35.02 -24.77 23.74
N HIS A 1061 34.57 -25.81 23.04
CA HIS A 1061 33.65 -26.80 23.59
C HIS A 1061 34.28 -27.45 24.83
N THR A 1062 33.77 -27.10 26.00
CA THR A 1062 34.34 -27.49 27.28
C THR A 1062 33.24 -28.05 28.19
N ALA A 1063 33.56 -29.07 28.99
CA ALA A 1063 32.66 -29.58 30.00
C ALA A 1063 32.57 -28.58 31.17
N LEU A 1064 31.38 -28.04 31.42
CA LEU A 1064 31.16 -27.03 32.46
C LEU A 1064 31.50 -27.55 33.87
N SER A 1065 31.38 -28.87 34.10
CA SER A 1065 31.77 -29.55 35.34
C SER A 1065 33.24 -29.34 35.72
N GLY A 1066 34.15 -29.26 34.74
CA GLY A 1066 35.56 -28.96 34.97
C GLY A 1066 35.76 -27.54 35.49
N VAL A 1067 35.07 -26.58 34.88
CA VAL A 1067 35.16 -25.15 35.23
C VAL A 1067 34.62 -24.88 36.64
N VAL A 1068 33.51 -25.54 37.01
CA VAL A 1068 32.92 -25.45 38.35
C VAL A 1068 33.85 -26.00 39.43
N ASN A 1069 34.47 -27.16 39.20
CA ASN A 1069 35.41 -27.73 40.16
C ASN A 1069 36.63 -26.83 40.37
N GLU A 1070 37.13 -26.19 39.31
CA GLU A 1070 38.23 -25.23 39.44
C GLU A 1070 37.83 -23.97 40.19
N ALA A 1071 36.65 -23.39 39.88
CA ALA A 1071 36.14 -22.23 40.60
C ALA A 1071 35.98 -22.54 42.10
N ARG A 1072 35.46 -23.73 42.45
CA ARG A 1072 35.39 -24.23 43.83
C ARG A 1072 36.77 -24.30 44.47
N ASN A 1073 37.76 -24.87 43.77
CA ASN A 1073 39.12 -25.02 44.33
C ASN A 1073 39.80 -23.67 44.56
N LEU A 1074 39.59 -22.68 43.67
CA LEU A 1074 40.15 -21.34 43.79
C LEU A 1074 39.57 -20.56 44.98
N ILE A 1075 38.26 -20.70 45.24
CA ILE A 1075 37.60 -20.00 46.34
C ILE A 1075 37.67 -20.78 47.67
N ALA A 1076 38.13 -22.04 47.66
CA ALA A 1076 38.11 -22.93 48.82
C ALA A 1076 38.84 -22.36 50.04
N ALA A 1077 39.98 -21.69 49.83
CA ALA A 1077 40.74 -21.06 50.91
C ALA A 1077 39.99 -19.89 51.56
N GLU A 1078 39.26 -19.09 50.77
CA GLU A 1078 38.44 -18.00 51.28
C GLU A 1078 37.17 -18.51 51.97
N ALA A 1079 36.50 -19.51 51.37
CA ALA A 1079 35.35 -20.17 51.97
C ALA A 1079 35.70 -20.79 53.33
N ALA A 1080 36.83 -21.48 53.44
CA ALA A 1080 37.34 -22.03 54.70
C ALA A 1080 37.62 -20.93 55.74
N ARG A 1081 38.21 -19.81 55.32
CA ARG A 1081 38.49 -18.65 56.20
C ARG A 1081 37.21 -18.05 56.78
N ARG A 1082 36.12 -18.03 56.00
CA ARG A 1082 34.81 -17.50 56.41
C ARG A 1082 33.85 -18.58 56.96
N ARG A 1083 34.35 -19.80 57.19
CA ARG A 1083 33.59 -20.97 57.68
C ARG A 1083 32.37 -21.31 56.81
N ALA A 1084 32.46 -21.10 55.50
CA ALA A 1084 31.46 -21.50 54.52
C ALA A 1084 31.82 -22.82 53.86
N ARG A 1085 30.84 -23.71 53.68
CA ARG A 1085 30.96 -24.98 52.95
C ARG A 1085 30.37 -24.81 51.55
N ILE A 1086 30.98 -25.47 50.57
CA ILE A 1086 30.53 -25.45 49.17
C ILE A 1086 30.16 -26.89 48.78
N GLU A 1087 28.88 -27.11 48.54
CA GLU A 1087 28.32 -28.39 48.10
C GLU A 1087 28.01 -28.29 46.61
N VAL A 1088 28.40 -29.30 45.83
CA VAL A 1088 28.27 -29.29 44.37
C VAL A 1088 27.58 -30.58 43.92
N GLU A 1089 26.46 -30.43 43.25
CA GLU A 1089 25.67 -31.50 42.64
C GLU A 1089 25.68 -31.32 41.11
N ILE A 1090 26.16 -32.33 40.38
CA ILE A 1090 26.34 -32.27 38.93
C ILE A 1090 25.62 -33.46 38.30
N ASP A 1091 24.71 -33.21 37.37
CA ASP A 1091 24.09 -34.27 36.57
C ASP A 1091 25.14 -35.10 35.82
N SER A 1092 24.96 -36.42 35.80
CA SER A 1092 25.92 -37.37 35.24
C SER A 1092 26.06 -37.32 33.71
N ASN A 1093 25.19 -36.58 33.00
CA ASN A 1093 25.16 -36.52 31.53
C ASN A 1093 25.02 -35.08 30.98
N LEU A 1094 25.99 -34.21 31.29
CA LEU A 1094 26.02 -32.83 30.81
C LEU A 1094 26.72 -32.70 29.44
N PRO A 1095 26.10 -32.03 28.45
CA PRO A 1095 26.69 -31.78 27.14
C PRO A 1095 27.83 -30.73 27.19
N LEU A 1096 28.69 -30.73 26.17
CA LEU A 1096 29.75 -29.73 26.00
C LEU A 1096 29.16 -28.39 25.55
N VAL A 1097 29.58 -27.30 26.18
CA VAL A 1097 29.14 -25.94 25.83
C VAL A 1097 30.31 -25.13 25.26
N ALA A 1098 30.06 -24.31 24.25
CA ALA A 1098 31.06 -23.46 23.62
C ALA A 1098 31.29 -22.21 24.46
N ILE A 1099 32.31 -22.24 25.32
CA ILE A 1099 32.53 -21.18 26.32
C ILE A 1099 33.98 -20.67 26.34
N ASP A 1100 34.17 -19.41 26.73
CA ASP A 1100 35.45 -18.96 27.26
C ASP A 1100 35.55 -19.40 28.73
N ARG A 1101 36.39 -20.41 28.96
CA ARG A 1101 36.62 -21.01 30.28
C ARG A 1101 36.96 -19.98 31.35
N VAL A 1102 37.75 -18.95 31.03
CA VAL A 1102 38.19 -17.95 32.01
C VAL A 1102 37.03 -17.02 32.39
N GLN A 1103 36.23 -16.61 31.41
CA GLN A 1103 35.09 -15.73 31.66
C GLN A 1103 33.99 -16.43 32.47
N ILE A 1104 33.67 -17.69 32.16
CA ILE A 1104 32.69 -18.46 32.94
C ILE A 1104 33.20 -18.79 34.35
N GLN A 1105 34.50 -19.10 34.51
CA GLN A 1105 35.10 -19.25 35.84
C GLN A 1105 34.98 -17.97 36.68
N GLN A 1106 35.13 -16.80 36.06
CA GLN A 1106 34.95 -15.50 36.73
C GLN A 1106 33.51 -15.27 37.18
N VAL A 1107 32.51 -15.65 36.36
CA VAL A 1107 31.10 -15.61 36.75
C VAL A 1107 30.88 -16.46 38.00
N LEU A 1108 31.33 -17.72 37.96
CA LEU A 1108 31.19 -18.66 39.08
C LEU A 1108 31.83 -18.13 40.37
N ILE A 1109 33.08 -17.64 40.29
CA ILE A 1109 33.79 -17.09 41.46
C ILE A 1109 33.05 -15.87 42.04
N ASN A 1110 32.56 -14.97 41.19
CA ASN A 1110 31.85 -13.78 41.65
C ASN A 1110 30.50 -14.13 42.31
N LEU A 1111 29.76 -15.09 41.75
CA LEU A 1111 28.49 -15.53 42.31
C LEU A 1111 28.70 -16.28 43.65
N ILE A 1112 29.69 -17.17 43.73
CA ILE A 1112 30.04 -17.87 44.98
C ILE A 1112 30.50 -16.88 46.06
N ARG A 1113 31.36 -15.93 45.71
CA ARG A 1113 31.83 -14.90 46.66
C ARG A 1113 30.67 -14.04 47.17
N ASN A 1114 29.77 -13.62 46.29
CA ASN A 1114 28.58 -12.86 46.67
C ASN A 1114 27.69 -13.63 47.63
N GLY A 1115 27.47 -14.94 47.39
CA GLY A 1115 26.72 -15.80 48.31
C GLY A 1115 27.41 -15.98 49.67
N ILE A 1116 28.74 -16.13 49.70
CA ILE A 1116 29.51 -16.23 50.95
C ILE A 1116 29.38 -14.93 51.77
N GLU A 1117 29.52 -13.78 51.12
CA GLU A 1117 29.37 -12.46 51.76
C GLU A 1117 27.94 -12.23 52.27
N ALA A 1118 26.93 -12.68 51.54
CA ALA A 1118 25.52 -12.58 51.97
C ALA A 1118 25.23 -13.36 53.27
N MET A 1119 26.09 -14.30 53.64
CA MET A 1119 25.98 -15.10 54.86
C MET A 1119 26.91 -14.62 56.00
N ASP A 1120 27.68 -13.53 55.83
CA ASP A 1120 28.66 -13.08 56.82
C ASP A 1120 28.03 -12.71 58.18
N THR A 1121 26.78 -12.25 58.18
CA THR A 1121 26.03 -11.81 59.37
C THR A 1121 25.23 -12.93 60.04
N ILE A 1122 25.20 -14.14 59.46
CA ILE A 1122 24.39 -15.26 59.93
C ILE A 1122 25.23 -16.15 60.86
N ALA A 1123 24.69 -16.48 62.04
CA ALA A 1123 25.33 -17.32 63.06
C ALA A 1123 25.14 -18.84 62.85
N GLY A 1124 24.40 -19.23 61.81
CA GLY A 1124 24.08 -20.61 61.45
C GLY A 1124 25.04 -21.26 60.45
N ASP A 1125 24.62 -22.38 59.88
CA ASP A 1125 25.37 -23.16 58.91
C ASP A 1125 25.48 -22.44 57.55
N ARG A 1126 26.70 -22.09 57.15
CA ARG A 1126 26.99 -21.31 55.94
C ARG A 1126 27.29 -22.28 54.80
N VAL A 1127 26.29 -22.53 53.95
CA VAL A 1127 26.40 -23.46 52.83
C VAL A 1127 26.06 -22.75 51.53
N ILE A 1128 26.96 -22.87 50.55
CA ILE A 1128 26.69 -22.57 49.14
C ILE A 1128 26.41 -23.90 48.44
N GLU A 1129 25.23 -24.04 47.87
CA GLU A 1129 24.85 -25.21 47.09
C GLU A 1129 24.90 -24.85 45.60
N MET A 1130 25.61 -25.64 44.80
CA MET A 1130 25.72 -25.47 43.36
C MET A 1130 25.10 -26.66 42.65
N ARG A 1131 24.11 -26.44 41.78
CA ARG A 1131 23.48 -27.50 40.97
C ARG A 1131 23.66 -27.24 39.49
N LEU A 1132 24.09 -28.26 38.75
CA LEU A 1132 24.20 -28.21 37.29
C LEU A 1132 23.27 -29.23 36.66
N ARG A 1133 22.35 -28.76 35.81
CA ARG A 1133 21.31 -29.59 35.17
C ARG A 1133 21.26 -29.36 33.67
N HIS A 1134 20.89 -30.40 32.94
CA HIS A 1134 20.56 -30.30 31.52
C HIS A 1134 19.07 -29.96 31.34
N THR A 1135 18.77 -28.82 30.71
CA THR A 1135 17.40 -28.33 30.52
C THR A 1135 17.17 -27.96 29.06
N GLY A 1136 16.48 -28.83 28.31
CA GLY A 1136 16.15 -28.58 26.91
C GLY A 1136 17.40 -28.46 26.02
N ASN A 1137 17.65 -27.26 25.48
CA ASN A 1137 18.81 -26.95 24.64
C ASN A 1137 19.89 -26.13 25.37
N ALA A 1138 19.93 -26.19 26.71
CA ALA A 1138 20.87 -25.44 27.52
C ALA A 1138 21.32 -26.21 28.77
N VAL A 1139 22.49 -25.85 29.30
CA VAL A 1139 22.97 -26.26 30.62
C VAL A 1139 22.62 -25.15 31.62
N GLN A 1140 21.84 -25.48 32.64
CA GLN A 1140 21.46 -24.58 33.74
C GLN A 1140 22.40 -24.79 34.92
N THR A 1141 22.89 -23.69 35.50
CA THR A 1141 23.70 -23.68 36.73
C THR A 1141 22.99 -22.82 37.78
N GLU A 1142 22.64 -23.44 38.90
CA GLU A 1142 22.03 -22.81 40.07
C GLU A 1142 23.09 -22.66 41.17
N ILE A 1143 23.16 -21.49 41.81
CA ILE A 1143 24.04 -21.20 42.94
C ILE A 1143 23.18 -20.63 44.06
N SER A 1144 22.93 -21.44 45.07
CA SER A 1144 22.03 -21.14 46.18
C SER A 1144 22.82 -20.85 47.46
N ASP A 1145 22.49 -19.75 48.13
CA ASP A 1145 22.96 -19.42 49.47
C ASP A 1145 21.82 -19.53 50.51
N ARG A 1146 22.20 -19.49 51.79
CA ARG A 1146 21.28 -19.45 52.95
C ARG A 1146 21.31 -18.09 53.65
N GLY A 1147 21.58 -17.05 52.89
CA GLY A 1147 21.69 -15.64 53.27
C GLY A 1147 20.36 -15.00 53.67
N GLN A 1148 20.32 -13.67 53.69
CA GLN A 1148 19.12 -12.89 54.04
C GLN A 1148 18.09 -12.78 52.89
N GLY A 1149 18.42 -13.29 51.69
CA GLY A 1149 17.63 -13.10 50.47
C GLY A 1149 17.93 -11.78 49.76
N ILE A 1150 17.24 -11.55 48.64
CA ILE A 1150 17.39 -10.41 47.74
C ILE A 1150 16.13 -9.53 47.82
N GLU A 1151 16.31 -8.26 48.18
CA GLU A 1151 15.21 -7.29 48.31
C GLU A 1151 14.75 -6.73 46.93
N PHE A 1152 15.67 -6.59 45.97
CA PHE A 1152 15.40 -6.06 44.62
C PHE A 1152 16.02 -6.93 43.52
N PRO A 1153 15.38 -8.06 43.13
CA PRO A 1153 15.96 -9.05 42.21
C PRO A 1153 16.22 -8.51 40.80
N GLU A 1154 15.42 -7.56 40.33
CA GLU A 1154 15.58 -7.01 38.97
C GLU A 1154 16.67 -5.93 38.90
N LYS A 1155 16.77 -5.09 39.95
CA LYS A 1155 17.74 -3.98 40.00
C LYS A 1155 19.14 -4.42 40.36
N MET A 1156 19.32 -5.59 40.98
CA MET A 1156 20.65 -6.08 41.39
C MET A 1156 21.64 -6.31 40.25
N PHE A 1157 21.13 -6.41 39.00
CA PHE A 1157 21.93 -6.55 37.80
C PHE A 1157 22.18 -5.22 37.07
N GLU A 1158 21.61 -4.11 37.55
CA GLU A 1158 21.88 -2.78 37.01
C GLU A 1158 23.30 -2.33 37.39
N PRO A 1159 24.08 -1.73 36.47
CA PRO A 1159 25.37 -1.15 36.80
C PRO A 1159 25.25 -0.12 37.93
N PHE A 1160 26.18 -0.16 38.89
CA PHE A 1160 26.24 0.73 40.06
C PHE A 1160 25.16 0.55 41.13
N PHE A 1161 24.23 -0.40 40.95
CA PHE A 1161 23.27 -0.73 41.99
C PHE A 1161 23.90 -1.69 43.01
N THR A 1162 23.92 -1.30 44.29
CA THR A 1162 24.53 -2.07 45.38
C THR A 1162 23.81 -1.80 46.68
N THR A 1163 23.62 -2.85 47.48
CA THR A 1163 23.10 -2.76 48.85
C THR A 1163 24.23 -2.75 49.89
N LYS A 1164 25.49 -2.80 49.45
CA LYS A 1164 26.69 -2.87 50.30
C LYS A 1164 27.36 -1.50 50.44
N GLU A 1165 27.71 -1.08 51.67
CA GLU A 1165 28.40 0.19 51.95
C GLU A 1165 29.76 0.36 51.22
N SER A 1166 30.43 -0.74 50.85
CA SER A 1166 31.75 -0.73 50.21
C SER A 1166 31.79 -1.39 48.83
N GLY A 1167 30.63 -1.70 48.23
CA GLY A 1167 30.55 -2.42 46.95
C GLY A 1167 30.15 -1.49 45.80
N MET A 1168 30.86 -1.54 44.68
CA MET A 1168 30.60 -0.68 43.51
C MET A 1168 29.36 -1.08 42.68
N GLY A 1169 28.66 -2.18 43.02
CA GLY A 1169 27.50 -2.66 42.27
C GLY A 1169 27.80 -3.27 40.89
N MET A 1170 29.06 -3.31 40.45
CA MET A 1170 29.40 -3.77 39.09
C MET A 1170 29.49 -5.29 38.92
N GLY A 1171 29.70 -6.06 40.00
CA GLY A 1171 30.03 -7.49 39.91
C GLY A 1171 28.94 -8.36 39.27
N LEU A 1172 27.66 -8.10 39.59
CA LEU A 1172 26.52 -8.86 39.06
C LEU A 1172 26.15 -8.44 37.63
N ALA A 1173 26.26 -7.14 37.32
CA ALA A 1173 26.11 -6.63 35.95
C ALA A 1173 27.16 -7.25 34.99
N ILE A 1174 28.40 -7.42 35.45
CA ILE A 1174 29.46 -8.11 34.70
C ILE A 1174 29.10 -9.59 34.49
N CYS A 1175 28.58 -10.26 35.52
CA CYS A 1175 28.17 -11.67 35.39
C CYS A 1175 27.06 -11.84 34.35
N ARG A 1176 26.07 -10.93 34.34
CA ARG A 1176 24.98 -10.92 33.36
C ARG A 1176 25.51 -10.71 31.94
N SER A 1177 26.36 -9.71 31.74
CA SER A 1177 26.97 -9.43 30.43
C SER A 1177 27.79 -10.61 29.90
N ILE A 1178 28.61 -11.26 30.75
CA ILE A 1178 29.38 -12.45 30.34
C ILE A 1178 28.45 -13.59 29.92
N VAL A 1179 27.40 -13.88 30.71
CA VAL A 1179 26.46 -14.96 30.40
C VAL A 1179 25.69 -14.68 29.10
N GLU A 1180 25.19 -13.45 28.92
CA GLU A 1180 24.48 -13.01 27.71
C GLU A 1180 25.38 -13.05 26.46
N LEU A 1181 26.66 -12.67 26.59
CA LEU A 1181 27.64 -12.81 25.51
C LEU A 1181 27.80 -14.26 25.04
N HIS A 1182 27.63 -15.23 25.94
CA HIS A 1182 27.67 -16.66 25.61
C HIS A 1182 26.32 -17.23 25.13
N GLY A 1183 25.35 -16.36 24.81
CA GLY A 1183 24.00 -16.76 24.38
C GLY A 1183 23.12 -17.28 25.52
N GLY A 1184 23.52 -17.03 26.77
CA GLY A 1184 22.85 -17.46 27.98
C GLY A 1184 21.95 -16.41 28.63
N ARG A 1185 21.32 -16.76 29.75
CA ARG A 1185 20.57 -15.82 30.60
C ARG A 1185 20.97 -15.98 32.07
N LEU A 1186 21.08 -14.89 32.84
CA LEU A 1186 21.30 -14.89 34.30
C LEU A 1186 20.14 -14.18 35.01
N TRP A 1187 19.60 -14.78 36.07
CA TRP A 1187 18.58 -14.18 36.94
C TRP A 1187 18.74 -14.66 38.39
N ALA A 1188 17.91 -14.17 39.30
CA ALA A 1188 17.93 -14.55 40.71
C ALA A 1188 16.52 -14.79 41.27
N GLU A 1189 16.43 -15.68 42.25
CA GLU A 1189 15.20 -16.08 42.95
C GLU A 1189 15.45 -16.08 44.46
N ASN A 1190 14.41 -15.81 45.26
CA ASN A 1190 14.49 -15.90 46.72
C ASN A 1190 14.10 -17.30 47.22
N ASN A 1191 14.87 -17.81 48.18
CA ASN A 1191 14.62 -19.10 48.81
C ASN A 1191 13.71 -18.92 50.03
N ASN A 1192 12.73 -19.82 50.20
CA ASN A 1192 11.90 -19.89 51.42
C ASN A 1192 12.46 -20.96 52.38
N PRO A 1193 12.69 -20.67 53.68
CA PRO A 1193 12.37 -19.43 54.40
C PRO A 1193 13.45 -18.32 54.36
N HIS A 1194 14.70 -18.59 53.97
CA HIS A 1194 15.78 -17.59 53.84
C HIS A 1194 16.78 -17.99 52.74
N GLY A 1195 17.44 -17.00 52.11
CA GLY A 1195 18.51 -17.20 51.12
C GLY A 1195 18.14 -16.77 49.72
N ALA A 1196 19.09 -16.85 48.80
CA ALA A 1196 18.87 -16.56 47.38
C ALA A 1196 19.51 -17.60 46.47
N THR A 1197 18.90 -17.82 45.30
CA THR A 1197 19.43 -18.66 44.24
C THR A 1197 19.69 -17.82 43.00
N LEU A 1198 20.95 -17.76 42.57
CA LEU A 1198 21.37 -17.15 41.31
C LEU A 1198 21.46 -18.24 40.24
N ILE A 1199 20.77 -18.05 39.12
CA ILE A 1199 20.61 -19.07 38.10
C ILE A 1199 21.07 -18.52 36.76
N PHE A 1200 21.95 -19.27 36.07
CA PHE A 1200 22.28 -18.96 34.68
C PHE A 1200 22.22 -20.16 33.75
N THR A 1201 21.90 -19.90 32.48
CA THR A 1201 21.86 -20.90 31.41
C THR A 1201 22.93 -20.64 30.36
N LEU A 1202 23.44 -21.70 29.73
CA LEU A 1202 24.35 -21.64 28.59
C LEU A 1202 23.85 -22.58 27.48
N PRO A 1203 23.70 -22.10 26.22
CA PRO A 1203 23.14 -22.90 25.14
C PRO A 1203 24.10 -24.01 24.67
N ILE A 1204 23.52 -25.10 24.17
CA ILE A 1204 24.24 -26.19 23.52
C ILE A 1204 24.23 -25.89 22.02
N GLU A 1205 25.40 -25.59 21.44
CA GLU A 1205 25.51 -25.40 19.99
C GLU A 1205 25.31 -26.73 19.28
N THR A 1206 24.14 -26.92 18.67
CA THR A 1206 23.92 -27.94 17.64
C THR A 1206 24.70 -27.52 16.39
N LYS A 1207 25.63 -28.36 15.94
CA LYS A 1207 26.23 -28.24 14.60
C LYS A 1207 25.09 -28.12 13.58
N ALA A 1208 24.97 -26.97 12.93
CA ALA A 1208 24.21 -26.88 11.69
C ALA A 1208 24.88 -27.82 10.68
N GLU A 1209 24.15 -28.82 10.22
CA GLU A 1209 24.53 -29.57 9.01
C GLU A 1209 24.53 -28.57 7.85
N SER A 1210 25.65 -28.58 7.12
CA SER A 1210 26.04 -27.63 6.07
C SER A 1210 25.11 -27.61 4.87
#